data_AF-A0ABC8JF56-F1
#
_entry.id   AF-A0ABC8JF56-F1
#
_cell.length_a   1.000
_cell.length_b   1.000
_cell.length_c   1.000
_cell.angle_alpha   90.00
_cell.angle_beta   90.00
_cell.angle_gamma   90.00
#
_symmetry.space_group_name_H-M   'P 1'
#
loop_
_entity.id
_entity.type
_entity.pdbx_description
1 polymer ?
#
loop_
_entity_poly.entity_id
_entity_poly.type
_entity_poly.pdbx_seq_one_letter_code
_entity_poly.pdbx_strand_id
1 'polypeptide(L)'
;MKSVRVVSGAVAVVVVVICLEIRVVFRSFGKYIQVPPPLSYLLVTTTLLGGAAGAGASVLGMVSSGFSSAVFTGLAVVVSSAGAIVVGFPLLFIPLPAVAGLCFARFFTKKSVPSYFAFVALGSLMVIWFVMHNYWDLNIWLAGMFLKSFCKLIVANIIIAMVIPGLVLLPSKFHFLTEAGMVAHALLLCYIEDRFFNYSSIYYYGMEDDVMYPSYMVIMTTLIGLAVVRRLFADRRIGSKAVWILTCLYSAKLAMLFLSSKSIVWVSAALLLAVTPPLLLYKEKSKSASKMKPWQGYAHAAVVAISVWFCRETIFDALQWWNGRPPSDGLLLGFCIVLIGLACIPIVALHFSHVLSAKRSLVLVVATGCMFILMQPPMPMTWSYHSEMIKAARQSADDISIYGFMASKPTWPSWLLIVSLLLILAAATSLIPIKYVVELRAFYSIVMGLALGVYVSAEFFLQAAVLHVLIIITMVCASVFVIFTHFPSASSTKLLPWVFALLVALFPVTYLLEGQVRIKTLSDNVAWGWDAGEEDKKVTTMLAIEGARTSLLGLYAAIFMLIALLIKFELTSLLREKVSERTGQSQTQGGARGMFPTRMRLMQQRRATSIQSFVIEKMSEDGAAWMPAVGNVATIVCFAICLILNIHLSGGSSHAIFFLAPILLLLNQDSDLLSGFGDKQRYFPVVLAISTYLALSSLYSVWEEVWFGGNTGWGIEIGGREWFFAVKNLALLILTAPGHIIFNRYVWSYTSKQSDASPMLTLPLSFAAVVITDVFQVRLLGVLGIVYSLAQYVISRQQYIKGLRYI
;
A
#
# COMPACT_ATOMS: atom_id res chain seq x y z
N MET A 1 13.23 7.48 57.75
CA MET A 1 12.90 7.54 56.29
C MET A 1 11.68 8.39 55.95
N LYS A 2 10.50 8.23 56.59
CA LYS A 2 9.31 9.07 56.30
C LYS A 2 9.54 10.57 56.58
N SER A 3 10.13 10.92 57.72
CA SER A 3 10.44 12.32 58.09
C SER A 3 11.40 12.98 57.08
N VAL A 4 12.47 12.27 56.68
CA VAL A 4 13.41 12.76 55.64
C VAL A 4 12.72 13.02 54.30
N ARG A 5 11.83 12.13 53.84
CA ARG A 5 11.06 12.35 52.59
C ARG A 5 10.11 13.55 52.67
N VAL A 6 9.48 13.77 53.83
CA VAL A 6 8.58 14.91 54.03
C VAL A 6 9.36 16.22 54.05
N VAL A 7 10.51 16.26 54.73
CA VAL A 7 11.38 17.44 54.77
C VAL A 7 11.97 17.73 53.39
N SER A 8 12.50 16.72 52.68
CA SER A 8 13.00 16.91 51.31
C SER A 8 11.90 17.33 50.34
N GLY A 9 10.69 16.79 50.50
CA GLY A 9 9.53 17.18 49.72
C GLY A 9 9.10 18.63 49.99
N ALA A 10 9.09 19.06 51.24
CA ALA A 10 8.77 20.43 51.61
C ALA A 10 9.80 21.42 51.04
N VAL A 11 11.10 21.11 51.15
CA VAL A 11 12.17 21.92 50.53
C VAL A 11 11.98 22.01 49.01
N ALA A 12 11.70 20.89 48.35
CA ALA A 12 11.46 20.88 46.91
C ALA A 12 10.24 21.74 46.52
N VAL A 13 9.13 21.65 47.27
CA VAL A 13 7.93 22.47 47.04
C VAL A 13 8.24 23.96 47.17
N VAL A 14 8.99 24.35 48.20
CA VAL A 14 9.39 25.76 48.40
C VAL A 14 10.24 26.25 47.23
N VAL A 15 11.26 25.50 46.81
CA VAL A 15 12.12 25.86 45.67
C VAL A 15 11.30 26.01 44.39
N VAL A 16 10.41 25.06 44.09
CA VAL A 16 9.57 25.11 42.88
C VAL A 16 8.62 26.32 42.90
N VAL A 17 8.00 26.61 44.05
CA VAL A 17 7.09 27.76 44.20
C VAL A 17 7.84 29.07 44.01
N ILE A 18 9.02 29.24 44.61
CA ILE A 18 9.84 30.45 44.42
C ILE A 18 10.27 30.60 42.96
N CYS A 19 10.68 29.50 42.29
CA CYS A 19 11.01 29.55 40.87
C CYS A 19 9.81 29.96 40.01
N LEU A 20 8.60 29.46 40.31
CA LEU A 20 7.35 29.83 39.64
C LEU A 20 7.00 31.31 39.86
N GLU A 21 7.14 31.79 41.09
CA GLU A 21 6.91 33.20 41.45
C GLU A 21 7.77 34.14 40.62
N ILE A 22 9.09 33.90 40.62
CA ILE A 22 10.05 34.77 39.94
C ILE A 22 9.85 34.70 38.42
N ARG A 23 9.78 33.49 37.85
CA ARG A 23 9.79 33.31 36.39
C ARG A 23 8.44 33.54 35.73
N VAL A 24 7.34 33.23 36.40
CA VAL A 24 6.00 33.26 35.79
C VAL A 24 5.21 34.42 36.36
N VAL A 25 5.04 34.49 37.68
CA VAL A 25 4.09 35.43 38.29
C VAL A 25 4.60 36.86 38.19
N PHE A 26 5.81 37.16 38.68
CA PHE A 26 6.33 38.52 38.65
C PHE A 26 6.80 38.94 37.26
N ARG A 27 7.48 38.04 36.53
CA ARG A 27 8.02 38.37 35.21
C ARG A 27 6.93 38.50 34.14
N SER A 28 5.97 37.58 34.08
CA SER A 28 4.95 37.56 33.02
C SER A 28 3.63 38.21 33.46
N PHE A 29 3.22 38.03 34.71
CA PHE A 29 1.95 38.55 35.23
C PHE A 29 2.06 39.79 36.15
N GLY A 30 3.26 40.32 36.36
CA GLY A 30 3.49 41.43 37.31
C GLY A 30 2.62 42.66 37.04
N LYS A 31 2.29 42.93 35.78
CA LYS A 31 1.43 44.05 35.36
C LYS A 31 -0.05 43.90 35.79
N TYR A 32 -0.48 42.68 36.08
CA TYR A 32 -1.86 42.38 36.49
C TYR A 32 -2.01 42.34 38.02
N ILE A 33 -0.91 42.42 38.77
CA ILE A 33 -0.94 42.50 40.23
C ILE A 33 -1.27 43.94 40.60
N GLN A 34 -2.45 44.17 41.17
CA GLN A 34 -2.90 45.52 41.50
C GLN A 34 -2.29 46.08 42.79
N VAL A 35 -1.60 45.25 43.57
CA VAL A 35 -0.95 45.65 44.82
C VAL A 35 0.46 46.15 44.55
N PRO A 36 0.86 47.32 45.08
CA PRO A 36 2.23 47.80 44.93
C PRO A 36 3.24 46.97 45.75
N PRO A 37 4.51 46.84 45.30
CA PRO A 37 5.58 46.29 46.11
C PRO A 37 5.84 47.19 47.35
N PRO A 38 6.19 46.64 48.52
CA PRO A 38 6.60 45.24 48.78
C PRO A 38 5.46 44.28 49.13
N LEU A 39 4.24 44.79 49.36
CA LEU A 39 3.10 43.98 49.79
C LEU A 39 2.70 42.92 48.76
N SER A 40 2.89 43.18 47.47
CA SER A 40 2.69 42.20 46.41
C SER A 40 3.54 40.94 46.60
N TYR A 41 4.82 41.08 46.96
CA TYR A 41 5.70 39.92 47.19
C TYR A 41 5.20 39.07 48.35
N LEU A 42 4.78 39.71 49.46
CA LEU A 42 4.28 39.01 50.64
C LEU A 42 2.94 38.31 50.35
N LEU A 43 2.01 38.97 49.66
CA LEU A 43 0.71 38.38 49.37
C LEU A 43 0.80 37.25 48.32
N VAL A 44 1.63 37.39 47.29
CA VAL A 44 1.85 36.32 46.31
C VAL A 44 2.54 35.10 46.96
N THR A 45 3.58 35.32 47.77
CA THR A 45 4.26 34.23 48.49
C THR A 45 3.33 33.52 49.47
N THR A 46 2.57 34.26 50.27
CA THR A 46 1.63 33.65 51.23
C THR A 46 0.55 32.84 50.53
N THR A 47 0.08 33.27 49.35
CA THR A 47 -0.96 32.55 48.59
C THR A 47 -0.43 31.28 47.94
N LEU A 48 0.68 31.35 47.22
CA LEU A 48 1.23 30.19 46.50
C LEU A 48 1.84 29.17 47.45
N LEU A 49 2.65 29.63 48.41
CA LEU A 49 3.32 28.74 49.36
C LEU A 49 2.33 28.20 50.39
N GLY A 50 1.37 29.01 50.85
CA GLY A 50 0.26 28.55 51.68
C GLY A 50 -0.64 27.55 50.96
N GLY A 51 -0.99 27.80 49.69
CA GLY A 51 -1.75 26.86 48.87
C GLY A 51 -1.01 25.53 48.65
N ALA A 52 0.27 25.58 48.31
CA ALA A 52 1.11 24.41 48.11
C ALA A 52 1.31 23.60 49.42
N ALA A 53 1.53 24.29 50.55
CA ALA A 53 1.62 23.67 51.86
C ALA A 53 0.29 22.99 52.27
N GLY A 54 -0.84 23.65 52.01
CA GLY A 54 -2.18 23.07 52.24
C GLY A 54 -2.43 21.82 51.38
N ALA A 55 -2.08 21.87 50.09
CA ALA A 55 -2.17 20.71 49.21
C ALA A 55 -1.27 19.56 49.68
N GLY A 56 0.00 19.84 50.02
CA GLY A 56 0.93 18.84 50.55
C GLY A 56 0.46 18.20 51.86
N ALA A 57 -0.03 19.00 52.80
CA ALA A 57 -0.57 18.52 54.08
C ALA A 57 -1.79 17.61 53.91
N SER A 58 -2.66 17.91 52.94
CA SER A 58 -3.83 17.07 52.62
C SER A 58 -3.45 15.74 51.96
N VAL A 59 -2.51 15.74 51.01
CA VAL A 59 -2.02 14.52 50.33
C VAL A 59 -1.30 13.59 51.31
N LEU A 60 -0.54 14.15 52.26
CA LEU A 60 0.16 13.39 53.30
C LEU A 60 -0.76 12.93 54.43
N GLY A 61 -2.04 13.32 54.42
CA GLY A 61 -3.02 12.96 55.46
C GLY A 61 -2.71 13.56 56.83
N MET A 62 -1.99 14.68 56.89
CA MET A 62 -1.54 15.32 58.13
C MET A 62 -2.65 16.13 58.83
N VAL A 63 -3.81 16.30 58.18
CA VAL A 63 -4.99 16.99 58.72
C VAL A 63 -5.90 15.97 59.41
N SER A 64 -5.54 15.58 60.63
CA SER A 64 -6.30 14.57 61.41
C SER A 64 -6.62 15.01 62.84
N SER A 65 -5.76 15.82 63.46
CA SER A 65 -5.98 16.35 64.81
C SER A 65 -6.81 17.64 64.79
N GLY A 66 -7.57 17.90 65.87
CA GLY A 66 -8.39 19.12 66.00
C GLY A 66 -7.56 20.41 65.85
N PHE A 67 -6.34 20.43 66.40
CA PHE A 67 -5.41 21.55 66.24
C PHE A 67 -4.91 21.70 64.79
N SER A 68 -4.49 20.60 64.15
CA SER A 68 -4.07 20.64 62.72
C SER A 68 -5.20 21.06 61.79
N SER A 69 -6.45 20.69 62.11
CA SER A 69 -7.64 21.10 61.38
C SER A 69 -7.91 22.59 61.55
N ALA A 70 -7.77 23.15 62.76
CA ALA A 70 -7.93 24.58 63.02
C ALA A 70 -6.86 25.41 62.28
N VAL A 71 -5.60 24.98 62.33
CA VAL A 71 -4.50 25.62 61.60
C VAL A 71 -4.74 25.57 60.09
N PHE A 72 -5.18 24.43 59.55
CA PHE A 72 -5.52 24.29 58.13
C PHE A 72 -6.67 25.23 57.72
N THR A 73 -7.72 25.35 58.56
CA THR A 73 -8.83 26.28 58.29
C THR A 73 -8.39 27.75 58.32
N GLY A 74 -7.57 28.15 59.31
CA GLY A 74 -7.04 29.51 59.38
C GLY A 74 -6.17 29.85 58.18
N LEU A 75 -5.29 28.91 57.78
CA LEU A 75 -4.42 29.08 56.62
C LEU A 75 -5.22 29.18 55.31
N ALA A 76 -6.26 28.37 55.11
CA ALA A 76 -7.11 28.45 53.92
C ALA A 76 -7.85 29.80 53.80
N VAL A 77 -8.30 30.37 54.93
CA VAL A 77 -8.93 31.70 54.96
C VAL A 77 -7.93 32.79 54.59
N VAL A 78 -6.74 32.76 55.19
CA VAL A 78 -5.66 33.74 54.92
C VAL A 78 -5.19 33.65 53.47
N VAL A 79 -5.00 32.44 52.94
CA VAL A 79 -4.61 32.24 51.54
C VAL A 79 -5.68 32.75 50.59
N SER A 80 -6.96 32.48 50.86
CA SER A 80 -8.04 32.92 49.96
C SER A 80 -8.24 34.45 49.98
N SER A 81 -8.09 35.09 51.15
CA SER A 81 -8.19 36.55 51.25
C SER A 81 -6.97 37.25 50.63
N ALA A 82 -5.76 36.76 50.88
CA ALA A 82 -4.55 37.28 50.25
C ALA A 82 -4.60 37.13 48.71
N GLY A 83 -5.12 36.00 48.21
CA GLY A 83 -5.25 35.76 46.76
C GLY A 83 -6.25 36.71 46.10
N ALA A 84 -7.36 37.01 46.78
CA ALA A 84 -8.34 37.97 46.29
C ALA A 84 -7.75 39.39 46.14
N ILE A 85 -6.94 39.81 47.12
CA ILE A 85 -6.28 41.12 47.11
C ILE A 85 -5.25 41.20 45.96
N VAL A 86 -4.45 40.15 45.75
CA VAL A 86 -3.47 40.07 44.64
C VAL A 86 -4.16 40.23 43.27
N VAL A 87 -5.31 39.58 43.11
CA VAL A 87 -6.11 39.54 41.87
C VAL A 87 -6.85 40.87 41.62
N GLY A 88 -6.89 41.79 42.59
CA GLY A 88 -7.61 43.06 42.48
C GLY A 88 -9.11 42.94 42.74
N PHE A 89 -9.53 42.01 43.60
CA PHE A 89 -10.93 41.92 44.03
C PHE A 89 -11.28 43.11 44.96
N PRO A 90 -12.47 43.73 44.85
CA PRO A 90 -12.79 44.90 45.65
C PRO A 90 -12.73 44.62 47.15
N LEU A 91 -12.08 45.52 47.91
CA LEU A 91 -11.82 45.35 49.35
C LEU A 91 -13.10 45.09 50.16
N LEU A 92 -14.22 45.72 49.77
CA LEU A 92 -15.54 45.55 50.41
C LEU A 92 -16.02 44.09 50.37
N PHE A 93 -15.63 43.33 49.34
CA PHE A 93 -16.07 41.97 49.10
C PHE A 93 -15.08 40.90 49.55
N ILE A 94 -13.97 41.25 50.23
CA ILE A 94 -13.01 40.29 50.81
C ILE A 94 -13.65 39.22 51.71
N PRO A 95 -14.74 39.48 52.46
CA PRO A 95 -15.41 38.43 53.21
C PRO A 95 -15.87 37.24 52.35
N LEU A 96 -16.20 37.45 51.07
CA LEU A 96 -16.65 36.38 50.17
C LEU A 96 -15.53 35.35 49.88
N PRO A 97 -14.31 35.74 49.43
CA PRO A 97 -13.15 34.86 49.37
C PRO A 97 -12.80 34.20 50.72
N ALA A 98 -12.88 34.94 51.83
CA ALA A 98 -12.61 34.35 53.15
C ALA A 98 -13.59 33.21 53.48
N VAL A 99 -14.88 33.38 53.16
CA VAL A 99 -15.90 32.33 53.28
C VAL A 99 -15.62 31.17 52.30
N ALA A 100 -15.12 31.44 51.10
CA ALA A 100 -14.72 30.39 50.15
C ALA A 100 -13.62 29.49 50.74
N GLY A 101 -12.55 30.09 51.30
CA GLY A 101 -11.47 29.36 51.98
C GLY A 101 -11.96 28.55 53.19
N LEU A 102 -12.88 29.10 53.97
CA LEU A 102 -13.51 28.40 55.10
C LEU A 102 -14.37 27.22 54.64
N CYS A 103 -15.14 27.38 53.56
CA CYS A 103 -15.94 26.33 52.95
C CYS A 103 -15.06 25.20 52.39
N PHE A 104 -13.95 25.54 51.72
CA PHE A 104 -12.96 24.58 51.26
C PHE A 104 -12.35 23.79 52.41
N ALA A 105 -11.95 24.46 53.48
CA ALA A 105 -11.37 23.78 54.64
C ALA A 105 -12.41 22.92 55.39
N ARG A 106 -13.68 23.35 55.46
CA ARG A 106 -14.78 22.53 55.97
C ARG A 106 -15.02 21.28 55.13
N PHE A 107 -14.86 21.35 53.82
CA PHE A 107 -14.97 20.18 52.95
C PHE A 107 -13.90 19.12 53.29
N PHE A 108 -12.63 19.50 53.47
CA PHE A 108 -11.58 18.53 53.82
C PHE A 108 -11.70 17.97 55.24
N THR A 109 -12.17 18.78 56.19
CA THR A 109 -12.23 18.40 57.61
C THR A 109 -13.51 17.65 57.98
N LYS A 110 -14.67 18.12 57.48
CA LYS A 110 -16.00 17.56 57.78
C LYS A 110 -16.61 16.73 56.65
N LYS A 111 -15.93 16.64 55.48
CA LYS A 111 -16.40 15.89 54.29
C LYS A 111 -17.79 16.31 53.80
N SER A 112 -18.19 17.56 54.02
CA SER A 112 -19.53 18.03 53.64
C SER A 112 -19.57 18.52 52.19
N VAL A 113 -20.28 17.79 51.33
CA VAL A 113 -20.52 18.14 49.92
C VAL A 113 -21.11 19.55 49.69
N PRO A 114 -22.09 20.07 50.46
CA PRO A 114 -22.62 21.41 50.21
C PRO A 114 -21.58 22.52 50.43
N SER A 115 -20.62 22.31 51.34
CA SER A 115 -19.54 23.28 51.54
C SER A 115 -18.60 23.36 50.33
N TYR A 116 -18.43 22.24 49.60
CA TYR A 116 -17.67 22.24 48.35
C TYR A 116 -18.37 23.05 47.25
N PHE A 117 -19.68 22.85 47.05
CA PHE A 117 -20.43 23.64 46.07
C PHE A 117 -20.46 25.13 46.41
N ALA A 118 -20.55 25.49 47.69
CA ALA A 118 -20.42 26.88 48.13
C ALA A 118 -19.02 27.45 47.82
N PHE A 119 -17.96 26.67 48.04
CA PHE A 119 -16.60 27.05 47.63
C PHE A 119 -16.49 27.25 46.11
N VAL A 120 -17.02 26.34 45.30
CA VAL A 120 -16.98 26.44 43.83
C VAL A 120 -17.74 27.67 43.34
N ALA A 121 -18.92 27.97 43.90
CA ALA A 121 -19.69 29.15 43.54
C ALA A 121 -18.90 30.44 43.84
N LEU A 122 -18.38 30.58 45.06
CA LEU A 122 -17.61 31.77 45.45
C LEU A 122 -16.26 31.88 44.71
N GLY A 123 -15.57 30.76 44.49
CA GLY A 123 -14.32 30.72 43.72
C GLY A 123 -14.55 31.06 42.24
N SER A 124 -15.66 30.60 41.65
CA SER A 124 -16.02 30.95 40.26
C SER A 124 -16.25 32.44 40.08
N LEU A 125 -16.83 33.12 41.07
CA LEU A 125 -17.02 34.58 41.07
C LEU A 125 -15.67 35.30 40.98
N MET A 126 -14.66 34.83 41.71
CA MET A 126 -13.32 35.41 41.68
C MET A 126 -12.65 35.25 40.31
N VAL A 127 -12.79 34.07 39.70
CA VAL A 127 -12.27 33.81 38.34
C VAL A 127 -12.97 34.68 37.31
N ILE A 128 -14.30 34.78 37.38
CA ILE A 128 -15.10 35.65 36.50
C ILE A 128 -14.63 37.10 36.64
N TRP A 129 -14.49 37.60 37.87
CA TRP A 129 -14.02 38.96 38.12
C TRP A 129 -12.65 39.23 37.50
N PHE A 130 -11.69 38.35 37.75
CA PHE A 130 -10.33 38.50 37.22
C PHE A 130 -10.32 38.58 35.69
N VAL A 131 -11.00 37.64 35.03
CA VAL A 131 -11.02 37.58 33.57
C VAL A 131 -11.79 38.77 32.99
N MET A 132 -12.91 39.13 33.61
CA MET A 132 -13.74 40.26 33.17
C MET A 132 -12.97 41.59 33.26
N HIS A 133 -12.36 41.86 34.41
CA HIS A 133 -11.69 43.13 34.66
C HIS A 133 -10.42 43.32 33.82
N ASN A 134 -9.68 42.25 33.52
CA ASN A 134 -8.38 42.36 32.84
C ASN A 134 -8.46 42.17 31.31
N TYR A 135 -9.39 41.34 30.81
CA TYR A 135 -9.34 40.88 29.40
C TYR A 135 -10.63 41.10 28.60
N TRP A 136 -11.77 41.32 29.25
CA TRP A 136 -13.07 41.28 28.56
C TRP A 136 -13.36 42.54 27.75
N ASP A 137 -12.81 43.68 28.16
CA ASP A 137 -12.95 44.96 27.46
C ASP A 137 -11.90 45.19 26.37
N LEU A 138 -10.93 44.26 26.24
CA LEU A 138 -9.92 44.31 25.19
C LEU A 138 -10.50 43.84 23.85
N ASN A 139 -10.55 44.75 22.88
CA ASN A 139 -10.99 44.48 21.50
C ASN A 139 -9.85 43.90 20.64
N ILE A 140 -9.30 42.77 21.06
CA ILE A 140 -8.26 42.05 20.31
C ILE A 140 -8.92 40.88 19.58
N TRP A 141 -8.58 40.70 18.31
CA TRP A 141 -8.99 39.54 17.52
C TRP A 141 -7.88 38.48 17.57
N LEU A 142 -8.21 37.28 18.07
CA LEU A 142 -7.25 36.22 18.33
C LEU A 142 -7.87 34.87 17.97
N ALA A 143 -7.11 34.00 17.28
CA ALA A 143 -7.55 32.64 16.94
C ALA A 143 -8.92 32.57 16.20
N GLY A 144 -9.24 33.58 15.39
CA GLY A 144 -10.45 33.62 14.58
C GLY A 144 -11.69 34.16 15.28
N MET A 145 -11.56 34.66 16.52
CA MET A 145 -12.65 35.21 17.31
C MET A 145 -12.21 36.43 18.13
N PHE A 146 -13.16 37.22 18.63
CA PHE A 146 -12.86 38.27 19.60
C PHE A 146 -12.42 37.67 20.94
N LEU A 147 -11.40 38.27 21.57
CA LEU A 147 -10.88 37.86 22.88
C LEU A 147 -11.98 37.77 23.95
N LYS A 148 -12.97 38.66 23.91
CA LYS A 148 -14.15 38.63 24.77
C LYS A 148 -14.93 37.30 24.70
N SER A 149 -15.19 36.80 23.50
CA SER A 149 -15.87 35.49 23.32
C SER A 149 -15.00 34.35 23.83
N PHE A 150 -13.70 34.48 23.64
CA PHE A 150 -12.72 33.50 24.07
C PHE A 150 -12.61 33.41 25.61
N CYS A 151 -12.58 34.56 26.29
CA CYS A 151 -12.64 34.67 27.75
C CYS A 151 -13.86 33.96 28.33
N LYS A 152 -15.04 34.09 27.69
CA LYS A 152 -16.25 33.38 28.12
C LYS A 152 -16.08 31.85 28.07
N LEU A 153 -15.43 31.32 27.04
CA LEU A 153 -15.18 29.89 26.90
C LEU A 153 -14.19 29.38 27.95
N ILE A 154 -13.10 30.10 28.22
CA ILE A 154 -12.14 29.73 29.27
C ILE A 154 -12.82 29.74 30.64
N VAL A 155 -13.56 30.81 30.96
CA VAL A 155 -14.28 30.92 32.24
C VAL A 155 -15.27 29.77 32.39
N ALA A 156 -16.07 29.48 31.38
CA ALA A 156 -16.98 28.34 31.39
C ALA A 156 -16.23 27.02 31.62
N ASN A 157 -15.09 26.81 30.95
CA ASN A 157 -14.29 25.61 31.08
C ASN A 157 -13.70 25.43 32.49
N ILE A 158 -13.21 26.52 33.10
CA ILE A 158 -12.69 26.54 34.48
C ILE A 158 -13.81 26.23 35.48
N ILE A 159 -14.99 26.83 35.31
CA ILE A 159 -16.15 26.59 36.19
C ILE A 159 -16.56 25.11 36.13
N ILE A 160 -16.67 24.54 34.94
CA ILE A 160 -17.01 23.12 34.77
C ILE A 160 -15.93 22.24 35.44
N ALA A 161 -14.64 22.55 35.26
CA ALA A 161 -13.54 21.83 35.89
C ALA A 161 -13.60 21.85 37.42
N MET A 162 -14.01 22.99 38.02
CA MET A 162 -14.21 23.10 39.47
C MET A 162 -15.47 22.38 39.97
N VAL A 163 -16.53 22.28 39.17
CA VAL A 163 -17.78 21.61 39.55
C VAL A 163 -17.63 20.08 39.53
N ILE A 164 -16.90 19.53 38.55
CA ILE A 164 -16.77 18.08 38.32
C ILE A 164 -16.37 17.29 39.58
N PRO A 165 -15.31 17.64 40.34
CA PRO A 165 -14.93 16.84 41.52
C PRO A 165 -16.02 16.77 42.59
N GLY A 166 -16.83 17.84 42.72
CA GLY A 166 -18.01 17.86 43.59
C GLY A 166 -19.11 16.93 43.11
N LEU A 167 -19.36 16.92 41.80
CA LEU A 167 -20.33 16.00 41.19
C LEU A 167 -19.92 14.54 41.38
N VAL A 168 -18.63 14.22 41.28
CA VAL A 168 -18.09 12.85 41.43
C VAL A 168 -18.32 12.28 42.83
N LEU A 169 -18.54 13.14 43.83
CA LEU A 169 -18.83 12.74 45.22
C LEU A 169 -20.32 12.52 45.50
N LEU A 170 -21.21 12.88 44.57
CA LEU A 170 -22.65 12.67 44.70
C LEU A 170 -22.99 11.16 44.58
N PRO A 171 -24.14 10.73 45.13
CA PRO A 171 -24.59 9.35 45.01
C PRO A 171 -24.82 8.92 43.55
N SER A 172 -24.78 7.62 43.31
CA SER A 172 -24.78 7.00 41.96
C SER A 172 -25.92 7.42 41.04
N LYS A 173 -27.06 7.87 41.60
CA LYS A 173 -28.20 8.41 40.83
C LYS A 173 -27.81 9.63 39.97
N PHE A 174 -26.77 10.37 40.36
CA PHE A 174 -26.29 11.56 39.65
C PHE A 174 -25.03 11.31 38.80
N HIS A 175 -24.61 10.05 38.60
CA HIS A 175 -23.46 9.75 37.75
C HIS A 175 -23.62 10.30 36.31
N PHE A 176 -24.84 10.32 35.77
CA PHE A 176 -25.09 10.93 34.45
C PHE A 176 -24.61 12.40 34.37
N LEU A 177 -24.79 13.17 35.45
CA LEU A 177 -24.36 14.57 35.51
C LEU A 177 -22.82 14.68 35.53
N THR A 178 -22.14 13.74 36.18
CA THR A 178 -20.66 13.66 36.15
C THR A 178 -20.15 13.33 34.76
N GLU A 179 -20.81 12.38 34.08
CA GLU A 179 -20.45 11.95 32.72
C GLU A 179 -20.66 13.09 31.72
N ALA A 180 -21.83 13.72 31.76
CA ALA A 180 -22.16 14.86 30.91
C ALA A 180 -21.21 16.05 31.18
N GLY A 181 -20.91 16.35 32.45
CA GLY A 181 -19.98 17.42 32.83
C GLY A 181 -18.57 17.16 32.32
N MET A 182 -18.06 15.94 32.46
CA MET A 182 -16.74 15.54 31.95
C MET A 182 -16.67 15.63 30.41
N VAL A 183 -17.69 15.17 29.70
CA VAL A 183 -17.75 15.26 28.24
C VAL A 183 -17.83 16.72 27.79
N ALA A 184 -18.65 17.55 28.44
CA ALA A 184 -18.75 18.98 28.14
C ALA A 184 -17.40 19.70 28.37
N HIS A 185 -16.71 19.40 29.48
CA HIS A 185 -15.38 19.92 29.76
C HIS A 185 -14.36 19.51 28.68
N ALA A 186 -14.32 18.23 28.32
CA ALA A 186 -13.41 17.74 27.29
C ALA A 186 -13.69 18.39 25.93
N LEU A 187 -14.95 18.55 25.53
CA LEU A 187 -15.35 19.21 24.29
C LEU A 187 -14.92 20.68 24.25
N LEU A 188 -15.17 21.43 25.33
CA LEU A 188 -14.75 22.83 25.45
C LEU A 188 -13.22 22.96 25.40
N LEU A 189 -12.50 22.09 26.11
CA LEU A 189 -11.04 22.08 26.11
C LEU A 189 -10.49 21.75 24.71
N CYS A 190 -11.04 20.75 24.02
CA CYS A 190 -10.68 20.43 22.64
C CYS A 190 -10.92 21.63 21.71
N TYR A 191 -12.07 22.29 21.81
CA TYR A 191 -12.39 23.47 21.00
C TYR A 191 -11.43 24.63 21.24
N ILE A 192 -11.12 24.91 22.50
CA ILE A 192 -10.19 25.97 22.90
C ILE A 192 -8.78 25.69 22.36
N GLU A 193 -8.26 24.49 22.55
CA GLU A 193 -6.91 24.13 22.11
C GLU A 193 -6.80 24.06 20.58
N ASP A 194 -7.82 23.55 19.88
CA ASP A 194 -7.87 23.52 18.41
C ASP A 194 -7.73 24.93 17.81
N ARG A 195 -8.46 25.89 18.37
CA ARG A 195 -8.36 27.31 17.96
C ARG A 195 -6.99 27.89 18.28
N PHE A 196 -6.46 27.62 19.47
CA PHE A 196 -5.17 28.16 19.88
C PHE A 196 -3.99 27.60 19.07
N PHE A 197 -4.03 26.32 18.74
CA PHE A 197 -2.92 25.62 18.08
C PHE A 197 -3.03 25.70 16.56
N ASN A 198 -4.14 25.26 15.96
CA ASN A 198 -4.26 25.19 14.50
C ASN A 198 -4.47 26.57 13.87
N TYR A 199 -5.40 27.38 14.41
CA TYR A 199 -5.72 28.68 13.80
C TYR A 199 -4.52 29.64 13.84
N SER A 200 -3.78 29.66 14.95
CA SER A 200 -2.58 30.50 15.05
C SER A 200 -1.52 30.06 14.03
N SER A 201 -1.29 28.75 13.88
CA SER A 201 -0.32 28.22 12.93
C SER A 201 -0.67 28.52 11.46
N ILE A 202 -1.95 28.49 11.09
CA ILE A 202 -2.38 28.68 9.69
C ILE A 202 -2.28 30.14 9.26
N TYR A 203 -2.60 31.09 10.15
CA TYR A 203 -2.75 32.50 9.78
C TYR A 203 -1.58 33.41 10.21
N TYR A 204 -0.77 33.00 11.20
CA TYR A 204 0.37 33.78 11.70
C TYR A 204 1.73 33.16 11.30
N TYR A 205 1.81 32.53 10.12
CA TYR A 205 3.02 31.83 9.61
C TYR A 205 4.22 32.76 9.28
N GLY A 206 4.27 33.98 9.82
CA GLY A 206 5.29 34.99 9.48
C GLY A 206 5.92 35.73 10.67
N MET A 207 5.64 35.33 11.91
CA MET A 207 6.32 35.85 13.11
C MET A 207 7.15 34.71 13.69
N GLU A 208 8.42 34.63 13.29
CA GLU A 208 9.26 33.42 13.31
C GLU A 208 9.57 32.80 14.70
N ASP A 209 9.26 33.46 15.83
CA ASP A 209 9.75 33.03 17.15
C ASP A 209 8.69 32.74 18.24
N ASP A 210 7.43 33.17 18.10
CA ASP A 210 6.45 33.09 19.19
C ASP A 210 5.28 32.13 18.89
N VAL A 211 5.48 30.85 19.21
CA VAL A 211 4.41 29.85 19.22
C VAL A 211 3.40 30.18 20.33
N MET A 212 2.22 30.68 19.95
CA MET A 212 1.18 31.14 20.89
C MET A 212 0.69 30.03 21.85
N TYR A 213 0.64 28.77 21.38
CA TYR A 213 0.24 27.63 22.21
C TYR A 213 1.19 26.44 21.99
N PRO A 214 2.01 26.08 22.98
CA PRO A 214 3.08 25.12 22.76
C PRO A 214 2.57 23.67 22.70
N SER A 215 3.21 22.85 21.86
CA SER A 215 2.86 21.44 21.63
C SER A 215 2.90 20.57 22.89
N TYR A 216 3.82 20.83 23.82
CA TYR A 216 3.93 20.08 25.08
C TYR A 216 2.68 20.25 25.96
N MET A 217 1.96 21.38 25.88
CA MET A 217 0.73 21.56 26.64
C MET A 217 -0.38 20.64 26.14
N VAL A 218 -0.53 20.47 24.82
CA VAL A 218 -1.46 19.50 24.22
C VAL A 218 -1.16 18.08 24.71
N ILE A 219 0.12 17.69 24.70
CA ILE A 219 0.55 16.37 25.17
C ILE A 219 0.25 16.19 26.67
N MET A 220 0.54 17.20 27.50
CA MET A 220 0.28 17.12 28.93
C MET A 220 -1.21 17.03 29.25
N THR A 221 -2.04 17.89 28.64
CA THR A 221 -3.49 17.89 28.91
C THR A 221 -4.16 16.60 28.42
N THR A 222 -3.71 16.03 27.31
CA THR A 222 -4.19 14.73 26.81
C THR A 222 -3.82 13.57 27.73
N LEU A 223 -2.55 13.47 28.15
CA LEU A 223 -2.08 12.40 29.05
C LEU A 223 -2.76 12.48 30.42
N ILE A 224 -2.88 13.68 31.00
CA ILE A 224 -3.58 13.88 32.28
C ILE A 224 -5.06 13.52 32.12
N GLY A 225 -5.72 13.97 31.04
CA GLY A 225 -7.11 13.62 30.75
C GLY A 225 -7.35 12.11 30.69
N LEU A 226 -6.52 11.38 29.94
CA LEU A 226 -6.60 9.93 29.83
C LEU A 226 -6.31 9.22 31.17
N ALA A 227 -5.35 9.71 31.95
CA ALA A 227 -5.04 9.16 33.27
C ALA A 227 -6.21 9.32 34.25
N VAL A 228 -6.87 10.49 34.25
CA VAL A 228 -8.07 10.76 35.06
C VAL A 228 -9.23 9.86 34.65
N VAL A 229 -9.51 9.74 33.35
CA VAL A 229 -10.56 8.86 32.83
C VAL A 229 -10.32 7.40 33.24
N ARG A 230 -9.08 6.91 33.11
CA ARG A 230 -8.71 5.54 33.51
C ARG A 230 -8.91 5.32 35.00
N ARG A 231 -8.53 6.28 35.84
CA ARG A 231 -8.70 6.19 37.30
C ARG A 231 -10.17 6.21 37.70
N LEU A 232 -10.96 7.12 37.16
CA LEU A 232 -12.41 7.22 37.44
C LEU A 232 -13.18 5.99 36.96
N PHE A 233 -12.74 5.35 35.87
CA PHE A 233 -13.29 4.08 35.42
C PHE A 233 -12.92 2.91 36.35
N ALA A 234 -11.67 2.84 36.82
CA ALA A 234 -11.25 1.82 37.79
C ALA A 234 -12.04 1.93 39.12
N ASP A 235 -12.32 3.16 39.54
CA ASP A 235 -13.13 3.47 40.73
C ASP A 235 -14.64 3.31 40.49
N ARG A 236 -15.08 2.86 39.31
CA ARG A 236 -16.48 2.65 38.90
C ARG A 236 -17.37 3.90 39.02
N ARG A 237 -16.80 5.09 38.90
CA ARG A 237 -17.54 6.36 38.96
C ARG A 237 -18.09 6.85 37.62
N ILE A 238 -17.55 6.32 36.52
CA ILE A 238 -17.94 6.65 35.14
C ILE A 238 -18.30 5.36 34.40
N GLY A 239 -19.36 5.39 33.60
CA GLY A 239 -19.80 4.30 32.74
C GLY A 239 -18.93 4.09 31.49
N SER A 240 -19.03 2.90 30.87
CA SER A 240 -18.23 2.53 29.69
C SER A 240 -18.45 3.44 28.48
N LYS A 241 -19.67 3.97 28.29
CA LYS A 241 -20.01 4.90 27.20
C LYS A 241 -19.28 6.22 27.31
N ALA A 242 -19.25 6.82 28.51
CA ALA A 242 -18.57 8.07 28.76
C ALA A 242 -17.05 7.92 28.66
N VAL A 243 -16.48 6.81 29.17
CA VAL A 243 -15.06 6.48 28.99
C VAL A 243 -14.70 6.42 27.50
N TRP A 244 -15.50 5.72 26.70
CA TRP A 244 -15.28 5.62 25.26
C TRP A 244 -15.25 7.01 24.59
N ILE A 245 -16.26 7.86 24.82
CA ILE A 245 -16.31 9.22 24.26
C ILE A 245 -15.10 10.06 24.68
N LEU A 246 -14.77 10.06 25.99
CA LEU A 246 -13.66 10.83 26.53
C LEU A 246 -12.31 10.35 25.99
N THR A 247 -12.11 9.03 25.87
CA THR A 247 -10.88 8.49 25.27
C THR A 247 -10.71 8.94 23.82
N CYS A 248 -11.78 8.90 23.02
CA CYS A 248 -11.76 9.38 21.64
C CYS A 248 -11.43 10.87 21.56
N LEU A 249 -12.10 11.72 22.34
CA LEU A 249 -11.88 13.17 22.37
C LEU A 249 -10.44 13.52 22.76
N TYR A 250 -9.90 12.93 23.84
CA TYR A 250 -8.51 13.21 24.24
C TYR A 250 -7.49 12.67 23.23
N SER A 251 -7.73 11.50 22.62
CA SER A 251 -6.82 10.99 21.58
C SER A 251 -6.87 11.82 20.29
N ALA A 252 -8.03 12.38 19.93
CA ALA A 252 -8.19 13.23 18.74
C ALA A 252 -7.31 14.48 18.78
N LYS A 253 -7.06 15.03 19.98
CA LYS A 253 -6.17 16.20 20.16
C LYS A 253 -4.74 15.95 19.67
N LEU A 254 -4.26 14.70 19.74
CA LEU A 254 -2.91 14.37 19.26
C LEU A 254 -2.78 14.53 17.74
N ALA A 255 -3.88 14.50 16.98
CA ALA A 255 -3.85 14.71 15.53
C ALA A 255 -3.36 16.10 15.16
N MET A 256 -3.62 17.12 16.00
CA MET A 256 -3.15 18.50 15.78
C MET A 256 -1.63 18.59 15.66
N LEU A 257 -0.89 17.71 16.33
CA LEU A 257 0.57 17.73 16.32
C LEU A 257 1.18 17.30 14.98
N PHE A 258 0.43 16.57 14.16
CA PHE A 258 0.92 16.00 12.91
C PHE A 258 0.49 16.79 11.68
N LEU A 259 -0.72 17.36 11.69
CA LEU A 259 -1.28 18.05 10.53
C LEU A 259 -2.05 19.29 11.01
N SER A 260 -1.77 20.43 10.37
CA SER A 260 -2.49 21.68 10.64
C SER A 260 -3.62 21.85 9.63
N SER A 261 -4.86 21.63 10.09
CA SER A 261 -6.08 21.82 9.28
C SER A 261 -7.20 22.35 10.16
N LYS A 262 -8.12 23.13 9.58
CA LYS A 262 -9.14 23.92 10.31
C LYS A 262 -10.08 23.08 11.19
N SER A 263 -10.30 21.82 10.84
CA SER A 263 -11.29 20.94 11.47
C SER A 263 -10.70 19.63 12.00
N ILE A 264 -9.37 19.52 12.11
CA ILE A 264 -8.69 18.23 12.32
C ILE A 264 -9.12 17.52 13.61
N VAL A 265 -9.31 18.25 14.72
CA VAL A 265 -9.72 17.66 16.00
C VAL A 265 -11.12 17.05 15.89
N TRP A 266 -12.05 17.74 15.24
CA TRP A 266 -13.44 17.30 15.12
C TRP A 266 -13.57 16.11 14.18
N VAL A 267 -12.85 16.16 13.07
CA VAL A 267 -12.81 15.10 12.06
C VAL A 267 -12.17 13.83 12.63
N SER A 268 -11.03 13.96 13.31
CA SER A 268 -10.38 12.83 13.98
C SER A 268 -11.20 12.28 15.14
N ALA A 269 -11.88 13.11 15.93
CA ALA A 269 -12.80 12.67 16.98
C ALA A 269 -13.98 11.88 16.40
N ALA A 270 -14.59 12.35 15.31
CA ALA A 270 -15.69 11.66 14.63
C ALA A 270 -15.23 10.29 14.07
N LEU A 271 -14.05 10.23 13.45
CA LEU A 271 -13.47 8.99 12.96
C LEU A 271 -13.17 8.00 14.10
N LEU A 272 -12.54 8.47 15.18
CA LEU A 272 -12.25 7.63 16.34
C LEU A 272 -13.53 7.10 17.00
N LEU A 273 -14.57 7.93 17.11
CA LEU A 273 -15.90 7.49 17.55
C LEU A 273 -16.52 6.47 16.58
N ALA A 274 -16.29 6.55 15.28
CA ALA A 274 -16.82 5.55 14.36
C ALA A 274 -16.10 4.18 14.47
N VAL A 275 -14.78 4.18 14.66
CA VAL A 275 -13.92 2.97 14.55
C VAL A 275 -13.74 2.21 15.87
N THR A 276 -13.72 2.91 17.00
CA THR A 276 -13.45 2.31 18.31
C THR A 276 -14.60 1.56 19.03
N PRO A 277 -15.90 1.67 18.68
CA PRO A 277 -16.99 0.94 19.34
C PRO A 277 -16.77 -0.58 19.45
N PRO A 278 -16.32 -1.30 18.40
CA PRO A 278 -16.04 -2.74 18.49
C PRO A 278 -14.94 -3.09 19.50
N LEU A 279 -14.01 -2.17 19.77
CA LEU A 279 -12.88 -2.39 20.66
C LEU A 279 -13.19 -2.06 22.12
N LEU A 280 -13.97 -0.99 22.35
CA LEU A 280 -14.17 -0.40 23.68
C LEU A 280 -15.55 -0.66 24.28
N LEU A 281 -16.62 -0.72 23.47
CA LEU A 281 -17.99 -0.88 23.97
C LEU A 281 -18.42 -2.35 24.07
N TYR A 282 -18.04 -3.17 23.09
CA TYR A 282 -18.47 -4.58 23.00
C TYR A 282 -17.51 -5.58 23.65
N LYS A 283 -16.48 -5.11 24.37
CA LYS A 283 -15.46 -5.95 25.00
C LYS A 283 -15.98 -6.61 26.28
N GLU A 284 -16.62 -7.77 26.16
CA GLU A 284 -16.87 -8.67 27.29
C GLU A 284 -15.75 -9.71 27.42
N LYS A 285 -15.12 -9.78 28.60
CA LYS A 285 -14.01 -10.69 28.89
C LYS A 285 -14.41 -12.16 29.08
N SER A 286 -15.70 -12.50 29.10
CA SER A 286 -16.18 -13.79 29.63
C SER A 286 -16.80 -14.76 28.61
N LYS A 287 -17.09 -14.36 27.37
CA LYS A 287 -17.64 -15.29 26.36
C LYS A 287 -16.98 -15.09 24.99
N SER A 288 -16.43 -16.18 24.45
CA SER A 288 -15.78 -16.28 23.13
C SER A 288 -16.74 -16.13 21.94
N ALA A 289 -17.98 -15.68 22.15
CA ALA A 289 -19.01 -15.57 21.12
C ALA A 289 -19.47 -14.12 20.98
N SER A 290 -19.35 -13.60 19.76
CA SER A 290 -19.82 -12.28 19.33
C SER A 290 -21.28 -12.04 19.68
N LYS A 291 -21.56 -10.96 20.44
CA LYS A 291 -22.93 -10.50 20.73
C LYS A 291 -23.51 -9.60 19.63
N MET A 292 -22.71 -9.17 18.65
CA MET A 292 -23.13 -8.12 17.71
C MET A 292 -24.01 -8.71 16.61
N LYS A 293 -25.26 -8.24 16.52
CA LYS A 293 -26.20 -8.69 15.49
C LYS A 293 -25.69 -8.24 14.11
N PRO A 294 -25.95 -8.99 13.02
CA PRO A 294 -25.50 -8.62 11.67
C PRO A 294 -25.92 -7.20 11.24
N TRP A 295 -27.15 -6.79 11.55
CA TRP A 295 -27.63 -5.42 11.30
C TRP A 295 -26.78 -4.34 11.99
N GLN A 296 -26.33 -4.58 13.22
CA GLN A 296 -25.43 -3.66 13.93
C GLN A 296 -24.07 -3.59 13.23
N GLY A 297 -23.58 -4.71 12.70
CA GLY A 297 -22.37 -4.77 11.86
C GLY A 297 -22.45 -3.84 10.65
N TYR A 298 -23.53 -3.96 9.88
CA TYR A 298 -23.77 -3.10 8.73
C TYR A 298 -23.96 -1.63 9.12
N ALA A 299 -24.67 -1.35 10.21
CA ALA A 299 -24.84 0.01 10.71
C ALA A 299 -23.49 0.66 11.10
N HIS A 300 -22.63 -0.07 11.81
CA HIS A 300 -21.29 0.42 12.15
C HIS A 300 -20.41 0.63 10.91
N ALA A 301 -20.45 -0.28 9.93
CA ALA A 301 -19.74 -0.10 8.67
C ALA A 301 -20.23 1.14 7.90
N ALA A 302 -21.54 1.42 7.89
CA ALA A 302 -22.11 2.62 7.28
C ALA A 302 -21.66 3.90 7.99
N VAL A 303 -21.65 3.90 9.33
CA VAL A 303 -21.14 5.04 10.13
C VAL A 303 -19.66 5.26 9.87
N VAL A 304 -18.86 4.20 9.75
CA VAL A 304 -17.44 4.30 9.36
C VAL A 304 -17.31 4.92 7.96
N ALA A 305 -18.07 4.46 6.97
CA ALA A 305 -18.03 5.01 5.61
C ALA A 305 -18.37 6.51 5.58
N ILE A 306 -19.43 6.92 6.29
CA ILE A 306 -19.83 8.33 6.40
C ILE A 306 -18.74 9.15 7.11
N SER A 307 -18.16 8.62 8.19
CA SER A 307 -17.11 9.30 8.94
C SER A 307 -15.85 9.53 8.08
N VAL A 308 -15.39 8.52 7.34
CA VAL A 308 -14.23 8.66 6.44
C VAL A 308 -14.52 9.63 5.31
N TRP A 309 -15.74 9.62 4.76
CA TRP A 309 -16.16 10.60 3.75
C TRP A 309 -16.16 12.04 4.27
N PHE A 310 -16.54 12.24 5.53
CA PHE A 310 -16.43 13.53 6.21
C PHE A 310 -14.95 13.92 6.43
N CYS A 311 -14.06 12.94 6.62
CA CYS A 311 -12.62 13.16 6.75
C CYS A 311 -11.87 13.47 5.44
N ARG A 312 -12.54 13.48 4.28
CA ARG A 312 -11.89 13.60 2.97
C ARG A 312 -10.97 14.82 2.84
N GLU A 313 -11.33 15.95 3.44
CA GLU A 313 -10.51 17.18 3.38
C GLU A 313 -9.22 17.02 4.18
N THR A 314 -9.29 16.43 5.37
CA THR A 314 -8.08 16.11 6.15
C THR A 314 -7.21 15.05 5.49
N ILE A 315 -7.81 14.09 4.78
CA ILE A 315 -7.06 13.09 3.99
C ILE A 315 -6.37 13.78 2.82
N PHE A 316 -7.05 14.72 2.15
CA PHE A 316 -6.46 15.53 1.09
C PHE A 316 -5.26 16.33 1.60
N ASP A 317 -5.40 17.05 2.72
CA ASP A 317 -4.32 17.83 3.34
C ASP A 317 -3.13 16.92 3.73
N ALA A 318 -3.41 15.75 4.32
CA ALA A 318 -2.37 14.79 4.68
C ALA A 318 -1.62 14.23 3.47
N LEU A 319 -2.34 13.92 2.39
CA LEU A 319 -1.73 13.43 1.15
C LEU A 319 -0.94 14.52 0.44
N GLN A 320 -1.43 15.76 0.46
CA GLN A 320 -0.71 16.91 -0.08
C GLN A 320 0.56 17.18 0.72
N TRP A 321 0.50 17.11 2.06
CA TRP A 321 1.66 17.23 2.93
C TRP A 321 2.70 16.13 2.65
N TRP A 322 2.25 14.89 2.43
CA TRP A 322 3.14 13.75 2.13
C TRP A 322 3.79 13.82 0.74
N ASN A 323 2.99 14.13 -0.30
CA ASN A 323 3.47 14.12 -1.69
C ASN A 323 4.08 15.45 -2.15
N GLY A 324 3.87 16.54 -1.40
CA GLY A 324 4.24 17.90 -1.80
C GLY A 324 3.44 18.47 -2.98
N ARG A 325 2.48 17.71 -3.51
CA ARG A 325 1.63 18.08 -4.65
C ARG A 325 0.17 17.72 -4.36
N PRO A 326 -0.82 18.45 -4.92
CA PRO A 326 -2.22 18.13 -4.71
C PRO A 326 -2.54 16.72 -5.24
N PRO A 327 -3.17 15.84 -4.44
CA PRO A 327 -3.48 14.48 -4.86
C PRO A 327 -4.54 14.45 -5.97
N SER A 328 -4.39 13.48 -6.88
CA SER A 328 -5.38 13.18 -7.91
C SER A 328 -6.69 12.65 -7.29
N ASP A 329 -7.81 12.81 -8.00
CA ASP A 329 -9.12 12.37 -7.50
C ASP A 329 -9.19 10.88 -7.22
N GLY A 330 -8.62 10.07 -8.13
CA GLY A 330 -8.51 8.62 -7.96
C GLY A 330 -7.67 8.23 -6.75
N LEU A 331 -6.58 8.96 -6.49
CA LEU A 331 -5.75 8.74 -5.31
C LEU A 331 -6.52 9.05 -4.02
N LEU A 332 -7.20 10.21 -3.96
CA LEU A 332 -7.99 10.60 -2.79
C LEU A 332 -9.12 9.60 -2.52
N LEU A 333 -9.89 9.22 -3.55
CA LEU A 333 -10.94 8.21 -3.42
C LEU A 333 -10.39 6.85 -3.00
N GLY A 334 -9.25 6.46 -3.57
CA GLY A 334 -8.56 5.22 -3.20
C GLY A 334 -8.18 5.19 -1.72
N PHE A 335 -7.56 6.25 -1.21
CA PHE A 335 -7.25 6.37 0.22
C PHE A 335 -8.50 6.35 1.10
N CYS A 336 -9.58 7.02 0.71
CA CYS A 336 -10.87 6.94 1.42
C CYS A 336 -11.38 5.48 1.49
N ILE A 337 -11.37 4.75 0.38
CA ILE A 337 -11.85 3.36 0.34
C ILE A 337 -10.94 2.43 1.18
N VAL A 338 -9.61 2.57 1.08
CA VAL A 338 -8.68 1.80 1.90
C VAL A 338 -8.93 2.07 3.38
N LEU A 339 -9.08 3.33 3.78
CA LEU A 339 -9.34 3.71 5.17
C LEU A 339 -10.67 3.15 5.69
N ILE A 340 -11.73 3.12 4.87
CA ILE A 340 -13.00 2.45 5.22
C ILE A 340 -12.76 0.96 5.46
N GLY A 341 -12.00 0.30 4.57
CA GLY A 341 -11.63 -1.10 4.73
C GLY A 341 -10.85 -1.35 6.02
N LEU A 342 -9.79 -0.59 6.28
CA LEU A 342 -8.96 -0.72 7.47
C LEU A 342 -9.76 -0.45 8.76
N ALA A 343 -10.61 0.55 8.76
CA ALA A 343 -11.51 0.89 9.86
C ALA A 343 -12.54 -0.21 10.16
N CYS A 344 -12.92 -1.01 9.16
CA CYS A 344 -13.83 -2.15 9.33
C CYS A 344 -13.15 -3.44 9.85
N ILE A 345 -11.81 -3.50 9.88
CA ILE A 345 -11.07 -4.70 10.33
C ILE A 345 -11.48 -5.15 11.74
N PRO A 346 -11.56 -4.27 12.77
CA PRO A 346 -11.92 -4.70 14.12
C PRO A 346 -13.33 -5.30 14.20
N ILE A 347 -14.25 -4.86 13.35
CA ILE A 347 -15.62 -5.42 13.26
C ILE A 347 -15.55 -6.87 12.79
N VAL A 348 -14.88 -7.11 11.66
CA VAL A 348 -14.81 -8.45 11.06
C VAL A 348 -13.93 -9.40 11.87
N ALA A 349 -12.77 -8.93 12.34
CA ALA A 349 -11.80 -9.75 13.05
C ALA A 349 -12.29 -10.20 14.43
N LEU A 350 -12.97 -9.33 15.18
CA LEU A 350 -13.41 -9.64 16.54
C LEU A 350 -14.84 -10.20 16.62
N HIS A 351 -15.76 -9.73 15.76
CA HIS A 351 -17.19 -10.07 15.88
C HIS A 351 -17.70 -11.02 14.78
N PHE A 352 -17.09 -11.02 13.59
CA PHE A 352 -17.54 -11.84 12.45
C PHE A 352 -16.44 -12.77 11.93
N SER A 353 -15.55 -13.24 12.81
CA SER A 353 -14.42 -14.11 12.46
C SER A 353 -14.87 -15.45 11.83
N HIS A 354 -16.04 -15.95 12.22
CA HIS A 354 -16.66 -17.16 11.67
C HIS A 354 -17.23 -16.96 10.25
N VAL A 355 -17.56 -15.74 9.84
CA VAL A 355 -18.20 -15.48 8.55
C VAL A 355 -17.12 -15.24 7.48
N LEU A 356 -16.82 -16.29 6.72
CA LEU A 356 -15.80 -16.23 5.66
C LEU A 356 -16.14 -15.19 4.57
N SER A 357 -17.43 -14.99 4.28
CA SER A 357 -17.90 -13.96 3.34
C SER A 357 -17.48 -12.55 3.77
N ALA A 358 -17.57 -12.22 5.06
CA ALA A 358 -17.20 -10.91 5.60
C ALA A 358 -15.68 -10.65 5.51
N LYS A 359 -14.86 -11.70 5.70
CA LYS A 359 -13.41 -11.61 5.49
C LYS A 359 -13.07 -11.36 4.02
N ARG A 360 -13.75 -12.05 3.11
CA ARG A 360 -13.54 -11.89 1.66
C ARG A 360 -13.99 -10.52 1.16
N SER A 361 -15.14 -10.03 1.60
CA SER A 361 -15.62 -8.69 1.23
C SER A 361 -14.70 -7.59 1.75
N LEU A 362 -14.16 -7.74 2.97
CA LEU A 362 -13.17 -6.82 3.53
C LEU A 362 -11.88 -6.78 2.70
N VAL A 363 -11.34 -7.94 2.32
CA VAL A 363 -10.17 -8.02 1.42
C VAL A 363 -10.46 -7.35 0.09
N LEU A 364 -11.66 -7.57 -0.46
CA LEU A 364 -12.07 -6.95 -1.71
C LEU A 364 -12.15 -5.42 -1.59
N VAL A 365 -12.72 -4.87 -0.52
CA VAL A 365 -12.79 -3.41 -0.29
C VAL A 365 -11.40 -2.79 -0.10
N VAL A 366 -10.48 -3.45 0.61
CA VAL A 366 -9.11 -2.94 0.74
C VAL A 366 -8.42 -2.96 -0.62
N ALA A 367 -8.57 -4.05 -1.38
CA ALA A 367 -7.99 -4.17 -2.70
C ALA A 367 -8.57 -3.17 -3.71
N THR A 368 -9.88 -2.87 -3.66
CA THR A 368 -10.47 -1.80 -4.48
C THR A 368 -9.79 -0.48 -4.21
N GLY A 369 -9.64 -0.09 -2.94
CA GLY A 369 -8.94 1.14 -2.59
C GLY A 369 -7.48 1.14 -3.06
N CYS A 370 -6.74 0.04 -2.90
CA CYS A 370 -5.37 -0.08 -3.40
C CYS A 370 -5.27 0.06 -4.92
N MET A 371 -6.23 -0.50 -5.67
CA MET A 371 -6.26 -0.36 -7.13
C MET A 371 -6.50 1.09 -7.57
N PHE A 372 -7.38 1.82 -6.86
CA PHE A 372 -7.58 3.25 -7.10
C PHE A 372 -6.32 4.08 -6.79
N ILE A 373 -5.56 3.72 -5.74
CA ILE A 373 -4.29 4.37 -5.41
C ILE A 373 -3.23 4.14 -6.50
N LEU A 374 -3.14 2.92 -7.02
CA LEU A 374 -2.13 2.55 -8.03
C LEU A 374 -2.47 3.11 -9.42
N MET A 375 -3.72 2.99 -9.85
CA MET A 375 -4.16 3.37 -11.20
C MET A 375 -4.54 4.84 -11.32
N GLN A 376 -4.86 5.50 -10.20
CA GLN A 376 -5.27 6.91 -10.13
C GLN A 376 -6.26 7.30 -11.23
N PRO A 377 -7.41 6.61 -11.35
CA PRO A 377 -8.35 6.86 -12.44
C PRO A 377 -8.83 8.31 -12.38
N PRO A 378 -8.87 9.02 -13.52
CA PRO A 378 -9.50 10.34 -13.56
C PRO A 378 -11.00 10.18 -13.30
N MET A 379 -11.51 10.92 -12.30
CA MET A 379 -12.93 10.92 -11.98
C MET A 379 -13.69 11.76 -13.00
N PRO A 380 -14.89 11.34 -13.45
CA PRO A 380 -15.74 12.18 -14.28
C PRO A 380 -16.11 13.46 -13.53
N MET A 381 -16.25 14.56 -14.26
CA MET A 381 -16.46 15.89 -13.67
C MET A 381 -17.71 15.96 -12.77
N THR A 382 -18.74 15.14 -13.05
CA THR A 382 -19.95 15.00 -12.22
C THR A 382 -19.70 14.34 -10.87
N TRP A 383 -18.65 13.52 -10.75
CA TRP A 383 -18.23 12.88 -9.50
C TRP A 383 -17.00 13.55 -8.89
N SER A 384 -16.51 14.64 -9.49
CA SER A 384 -15.43 15.43 -8.92
C SER A 384 -15.85 16.02 -7.58
N TYR A 385 -14.92 16.04 -6.62
CA TYR A 385 -15.23 16.49 -5.27
C TYR A 385 -15.62 17.97 -5.27
N HIS A 386 -16.84 18.26 -4.82
CA HIS A 386 -17.40 19.63 -4.76
C HIS A 386 -16.85 20.46 -3.58
N SER A 387 -15.75 20.06 -2.94
CA SER A 387 -15.13 20.92 -1.93
C SER A 387 -14.41 22.06 -2.63
N GLU A 388 -14.79 23.31 -2.31
CA GLU A 388 -14.18 24.52 -2.86
C GLU A 388 -12.67 24.56 -2.60
N MET A 389 -12.21 24.00 -1.46
CA MET A 389 -10.80 23.91 -1.10
C MET A 389 -10.01 23.00 -2.06
N ILE A 390 -10.56 21.83 -2.37
CA ILE A 390 -9.92 20.85 -3.28
C ILE A 390 -9.91 21.38 -4.72
N LYS A 391 -10.96 22.10 -5.12
CA LYS A 391 -11.06 22.72 -6.44
C LYS A 391 -10.02 23.85 -6.60
N ALA A 392 -9.91 24.72 -5.60
CA ALA A 392 -8.94 25.82 -5.58
C ALA A 392 -7.49 25.33 -5.61
N ALA A 393 -7.17 24.23 -4.93
CA ALA A 393 -5.82 23.64 -4.92
C ALA A 393 -5.41 23.02 -6.27
N ARG A 394 -6.36 22.70 -7.16
CA ARG A 394 -6.08 22.07 -8.46
C ARG A 394 -6.13 23.02 -9.64
N GLN A 395 -7.01 23.99 -9.58
CA GLN A 395 -7.15 25.02 -10.59
C GLN A 395 -6.38 26.24 -10.10
N SER A 396 -5.07 26.09 -9.93
CA SER A 396 -4.23 27.26 -9.76
C SER A 396 -4.32 28.07 -11.06
N ALA A 397 -4.58 29.38 -10.96
CA ALA A 397 -4.68 30.24 -12.13
C ALA A 397 -3.36 30.23 -12.95
N ASP A 398 -2.25 29.95 -12.25
CA ASP A 398 -0.92 29.84 -12.82
C ASP A 398 -0.77 28.61 -13.72
N ASP A 399 -1.26 27.43 -13.33
CA ASP A 399 -1.14 26.22 -14.16
C ASP A 399 -1.88 26.33 -15.49
N ILE A 400 -3.07 26.94 -15.49
CA ILE A 400 -3.88 27.15 -16.70
C ILE A 400 -3.22 28.19 -17.62
N SER A 401 -2.59 29.22 -17.04
CA SER A 401 -1.89 30.26 -17.82
C SER A 401 -0.56 29.78 -18.39
N ILE A 402 0.17 28.90 -17.70
CA ILE A 402 1.48 28.38 -18.14
C ILE A 402 1.33 27.24 -19.14
N TYR A 403 0.43 26.27 -18.88
CA TYR A 403 0.34 25.02 -19.67
C TYR A 403 -0.88 24.96 -20.60
N GLY A 404 -1.78 25.94 -20.55
CA GLY A 404 -3.02 25.95 -21.33
C GLY A 404 -4.01 24.86 -20.92
N PHE A 405 -5.11 24.73 -21.66
CA PHE A 405 -6.07 23.65 -21.45
C PHE A 405 -5.46 22.31 -21.91
N MET A 406 -5.06 21.46 -20.96
CA MET A 406 -4.70 20.08 -21.28
C MET A 406 -5.91 19.34 -21.87
N ALA A 407 -5.75 18.78 -23.07
CA ALA A 407 -6.76 17.94 -23.71
C ALA A 407 -7.12 16.76 -22.80
N SER A 408 -8.41 16.61 -22.48
CA SER A 408 -8.89 15.56 -21.58
C SER A 408 -8.77 14.20 -22.23
N LYS A 409 -7.91 13.34 -21.69
CA LYS A 409 -7.95 11.90 -22.01
C LYS A 409 -9.31 11.32 -21.60
N PRO A 410 -9.91 10.41 -22.40
CA PRO A 410 -11.15 9.75 -22.02
C PRO A 410 -10.96 9.02 -20.69
N THR A 411 -11.81 9.31 -19.71
CA THR A 411 -11.61 8.83 -18.33
C THR A 411 -12.08 7.39 -18.12
N TRP A 412 -13.07 6.95 -18.90
CA TRP A 412 -13.78 5.68 -18.76
C TRP A 412 -12.96 4.38 -18.98
N PRO A 413 -11.90 4.31 -19.82
CA PRO A 413 -11.17 3.06 -20.03
C PRO A 413 -10.50 2.54 -18.75
N SER A 414 -9.90 3.44 -17.96
CA SER A 414 -9.25 3.10 -16.68
C SER A 414 -10.21 2.41 -15.69
N TRP A 415 -11.50 2.76 -15.73
CA TRP A 415 -12.53 2.14 -14.89
C TRP A 415 -12.83 0.70 -15.30
N LEU A 416 -12.79 0.39 -16.60
CA LEU A 416 -12.95 -0.99 -17.08
C LEU A 416 -11.80 -1.88 -16.62
N LEU A 417 -10.57 -1.36 -16.62
CA LEU A 417 -9.42 -2.07 -16.08
C LEU A 417 -9.63 -2.38 -14.58
N ILE A 418 -10.02 -1.38 -13.79
CA ILE A 418 -10.27 -1.58 -12.35
C ILE A 418 -11.37 -2.62 -12.12
N VAL A 419 -12.49 -2.53 -12.84
CA VAL A 419 -13.57 -3.52 -12.75
C VAL A 419 -13.07 -4.93 -13.11
N SER A 420 -12.26 -5.06 -14.15
CA SER A 420 -11.69 -6.36 -14.56
C SER A 420 -10.78 -6.96 -13.48
N LEU A 421 -9.89 -6.17 -12.87
CA LEU A 421 -9.01 -6.62 -11.80
C LEU A 421 -9.80 -7.02 -10.55
N LEU A 422 -10.87 -6.29 -10.22
CA LEU A 422 -11.75 -6.61 -9.11
C LEU A 422 -12.54 -7.90 -9.34
N LEU A 423 -13.00 -8.12 -10.56
CA LEU A 423 -13.65 -9.36 -10.97
C LEU A 423 -12.70 -10.56 -10.87
N ILE A 424 -11.41 -10.41 -11.24
CA ILE A 424 -10.37 -11.44 -11.04
C ILE A 424 -10.17 -11.73 -9.56
N LEU A 425 -10.07 -10.70 -8.72
CA LEU A 425 -9.88 -10.89 -7.29
C LEU A 425 -11.12 -11.51 -6.62
N ALA A 426 -12.33 -11.12 -7.03
CA ALA A 426 -13.59 -11.71 -6.56
C ALA A 426 -13.71 -13.18 -6.94
N ALA A 427 -13.24 -13.55 -8.14
CA ALA A 427 -13.14 -14.93 -8.59
C ALA A 427 -12.12 -15.75 -7.78
N ALA A 428 -10.90 -15.22 -7.60
CA ALA A 428 -9.83 -15.88 -6.86
C ALA A 428 -10.19 -16.08 -5.37
N THR A 429 -10.88 -15.12 -4.76
CA THR A 429 -11.38 -15.23 -3.39
C THR A 429 -12.63 -16.10 -3.27
N SER A 430 -13.15 -16.66 -4.37
CA SER A 430 -14.39 -17.45 -4.47
C SER A 430 -15.61 -16.74 -3.89
N LEU A 431 -15.65 -15.41 -3.99
CA LEU A 431 -16.84 -14.61 -3.70
C LEU A 431 -17.89 -14.83 -4.79
N ILE A 432 -17.44 -15.02 -6.03
CA ILE A 432 -18.25 -15.48 -7.16
C ILE A 432 -18.06 -17.00 -7.33
N PRO A 433 -19.12 -17.83 -7.29
CA PRO A 433 -19.02 -19.29 -7.34
C PRO A 433 -18.76 -19.83 -8.77
N ILE A 434 -17.69 -19.38 -9.42
CA ILE A 434 -17.30 -19.74 -10.81
C ILE A 434 -16.93 -21.23 -10.93
N LYS A 435 -16.52 -21.85 -9.82
CA LYS A 435 -16.14 -23.28 -9.78
C LYS A 435 -17.32 -24.21 -10.04
N TYR A 436 -18.53 -23.85 -9.62
CA TYR A 436 -19.68 -24.76 -9.59
C TYR A 436 -20.63 -24.59 -10.77
N VAL A 437 -20.74 -23.38 -11.33
CA VAL A 437 -21.71 -23.07 -12.39
C VAL A 437 -20.98 -22.72 -13.69
N VAL A 438 -21.18 -23.54 -14.73
CA VAL A 438 -20.50 -23.39 -16.03
C VAL A 438 -21.00 -22.16 -16.80
N GLU A 439 -22.31 -21.87 -16.76
CA GLU A 439 -22.89 -20.69 -17.42
C GLU A 439 -22.33 -19.39 -16.86
N LEU A 440 -22.23 -19.30 -15.52
CA LEU A 440 -21.62 -18.16 -14.83
C LEU A 440 -20.14 -18.01 -15.20
N ARG A 441 -19.41 -19.11 -15.36
CA ARG A 441 -18.01 -19.11 -15.81
C ARG A 441 -17.87 -18.59 -17.24
N ALA A 442 -18.74 -19.04 -18.15
CA ALA A 442 -18.75 -18.57 -19.54
C ALA A 442 -19.05 -17.07 -19.59
N PHE A 443 -20.12 -16.62 -18.93
CA PHE A 443 -20.49 -15.21 -18.83
C PHE A 443 -19.35 -14.37 -18.25
N TYR A 444 -18.77 -14.81 -17.14
CA TYR A 444 -17.63 -14.15 -16.50
C TYR A 444 -16.43 -14.02 -17.45
N SER A 445 -16.07 -15.09 -18.17
CA SER A 445 -14.94 -15.06 -19.10
C SER A 445 -15.14 -14.10 -20.27
N ILE A 446 -16.36 -14.01 -20.81
CA ILE A 446 -16.70 -13.09 -21.89
C ILE A 446 -16.66 -11.64 -21.39
N VAL A 447 -17.28 -11.35 -20.24
CA VAL A 447 -17.29 -10.01 -19.64
C VAL A 447 -15.86 -9.53 -19.33
N MET A 448 -15.02 -10.41 -18.80
CA MET A 448 -13.60 -10.12 -18.53
C MET A 448 -12.81 -9.79 -19.79
N GLY A 449 -12.97 -10.60 -20.84
CA GLY A 449 -12.30 -10.38 -22.11
C GLY A 449 -12.77 -9.12 -22.82
N LEU A 450 -14.07 -8.81 -22.74
CA LEU A 450 -14.64 -7.60 -23.31
C LEU A 450 -14.14 -6.35 -22.56
N ALA A 451 -14.13 -6.35 -21.23
CA ALA A 451 -13.63 -5.22 -20.45
C ALA A 451 -12.15 -4.92 -20.74
N LEU A 452 -11.30 -5.95 -20.77
CA LEU A 452 -9.88 -5.79 -21.11
C LEU A 452 -9.65 -5.42 -22.57
N GLY A 453 -10.39 -6.01 -23.50
CA GLY A 453 -10.29 -5.70 -24.93
C GLY A 453 -10.71 -4.26 -25.24
N VAL A 454 -11.82 -3.81 -24.66
CA VAL A 454 -12.26 -2.42 -24.81
C VAL A 454 -11.23 -1.47 -24.19
N TYR A 455 -10.69 -1.77 -23.01
CA TYR A 455 -9.63 -0.96 -22.37
C TYR A 455 -8.39 -0.84 -23.26
N VAL A 456 -7.80 -1.96 -23.68
CA VAL A 456 -6.58 -1.97 -24.52
C VAL A 456 -6.82 -1.20 -25.81
N SER A 457 -7.98 -1.40 -26.42
CA SER A 457 -8.29 -0.76 -27.69
C SER A 457 -8.50 0.76 -27.53
N ALA A 458 -9.14 1.22 -26.45
CA ALA A 458 -9.40 2.64 -26.21
C ALA A 458 -8.15 3.42 -25.74
N GLU A 459 -7.26 2.78 -24.97
CA GLU A 459 -6.07 3.44 -24.43
C GLU A 459 -4.91 3.49 -25.45
N PHE A 460 -4.71 2.42 -26.21
CA PHE A 460 -3.54 2.27 -27.08
C PHE A 460 -3.82 2.43 -28.58
N PHE A 461 -5.06 2.25 -29.05
CA PHE A 461 -5.40 2.20 -30.48
C PHE A 461 -6.51 3.18 -30.87
N LEU A 462 -6.26 4.49 -30.78
CA LEU A 462 -7.31 5.54 -30.82
C LEU A 462 -8.04 5.83 -32.17
N GLN A 463 -8.00 4.98 -33.21
CA GLN A 463 -8.45 5.45 -34.55
C GLN A 463 -8.94 4.43 -35.58
N ALA A 464 -9.22 3.17 -35.22
CA ALA A 464 -9.68 2.18 -36.20
C ALA A 464 -10.77 1.23 -35.65
N ALA A 465 -12.04 1.48 -35.99
CA ALA A 465 -13.20 0.68 -35.57
C ALA A 465 -13.04 -0.83 -35.80
N VAL A 466 -12.51 -1.21 -36.96
CA VAL A 466 -12.28 -2.63 -37.32
C VAL A 466 -11.19 -3.26 -36.43
N LEU A 467 -10.15 -2.50 -36.08
CA LEU A 467 -9.08 -2.96 -35.19
C LEU A 467 -9.59 -3.13 -33.76
N HIS A 468 -10.44 -2.24 -33.27
CA HIS A 468 -11.09 -2.37 -31.95
C HIS A 468 -11.86 -3.69 -31.84
N VAL A 469 -12.69 -4.01 -32.84
CA VAL A 469 -13.46 -5.27 -32.87
C VAL A 469 -12.54 -6.48 -32.82
N LEU A 470 -11.46 -6.45 -33.61
CA LEU A 470 -10.53 -7.57 -33.70
C LEU A 470 -9.75 -7.78 -32.39
N ILE A 471 -9.27 -6.71 -31.77
CA ILE A 471 -8.60 -6.76 -30.46
C ILE A 471 -9.58 -7.26 -29.38
N ILE A 472 -10.84 -6.81 -29.38
CA ILE A 472 -11.85 -7.30 -28.43
C ILE A 472 -12.07 -8.81 -28.59
N ILE A 473 -12.20 -9.31 -29.83
CA ILE A 473 -12.35 -10.75 -30.10
C ILE A 473 -11.12 -11.52 -29.58
N THR A 474 -9.90 -11.01 -29.80
CA THR A 474 -8.67 -11.67 -29.33
C THR A 474 -8.63 -11.77 -27.81
N MET A 475 -9.00 -10.70 -27.10
CA MET A 475 -9.01 -10.67 -25.64
C MET A 475 -10.11 -11.55 -25.04
N VAL A 476 -11.28 -11.65 -25.70
CA VAL A 476 -12.34 -12.61 -25.34
C VAL A 476 -11.90 -14.05 -25.55
N CYS A 477 -11.23 -14.36 -26.68
CA CYS A 477 -10.71 -15.70 -26.92
C CYS A 477 -9.64 -16.07 -25.88
N ALA A 478 -8.73 -15.15 -25.55
CA ALA A 478 -7.70 -15.34 -24.54
C ALA A 478 -8.30 -15.54 -23.13
N SER A 479 -9.29 -14.73 -22.73
CA SER A 479 -9.92 -14.86 -21.41
C SER A 479 -10.72 -16.16 -21.26
N VAL A 480 -11.48 -16.56 -22.28
CA VAL A 480 -12.18 -17.85 -22.34
C VAL A 480 -11.16 -18.98 -22.23
N PHE A 481 -10.05 -18.89 -22.97
CA PHE A 481 -9.02 -19.93 -22.94
C PHE A 481 -8.42 -20.09 -21.53
N VAL A 482 -8.00 -18.99 -20.91
CA VAL A 482 -7.37 -18.98 -19.58
C VAL A 482 -8.31 -19.48 -18.47
N ILE A 483 -9.59 -19.11 -18.51
CA ILE A 483 -10.54 -19.46 -17.45
C ILE A 483 -10.97 -20.93 -17.55
N PHE A 484 -11.18 -21.44 -18.76
CA PHE A 484 -11.59 -22.84 -18.98
C PHE A 484 -10.43 -23.84 -18.91
N THR A 485 -9.17 -23.39 -19.05
CA THR A 485 -8.00 -24.23 -18.73
C THR A 485 -7.83 -24.44 -17.23
N HIS A 486 -7.96 -23.38 -16.42
CA HIS A 486 -7.85 -23.49 -14.95
C HIS A 486 -9.05 -24.21 -14.32
N PHE A 487 -10.25 -24.05 -14.90
CA PHE A 487 -11.43 -24.80 -14.49
C PHE A 487 -12.03 -25.55 -15.69
N PRO A 488 -11.63 -26.81 -15.93
CA PRO A 488 -12.15 -27.58 -17.05
C PRO A 488 -13.64 -27.93 -16.88
N SER A 489 -14.34 -28.05 -18.01
CA SER A 489 -15.70 -28.57 -18.13
C SER A 489 -15.75 -29.68 -19.19
N ALA A 490 -16.79 -30.52 -19.18
CA ALA A 490 -16.94 -31.62 -20.15
C ALA A 490 -16.99 -31.15 -21.62
N SER A 491 -17.49 -29.93 -21.87
CA SER A 491 -17.50 -29.32 -23.22
C SER A 491 -16.20 -28.60 -23.57
N SER A 492 -15.40 -28.17 -22.58
CA SER A 492 -14.17 -27.40 -22.80
C SER A 492 -13.10 -28.18 -23.54
N THR A 493 -12.95 -29.49 -23.29
CA THR A 493 -11.90 -30.32 -23.90
C THR A 493 -12.02 -30.41 -25.42
N LYS A 494 -13.23 -30.28 -25.97
CA LYS A 494 -13.47 -30.28 -27.42
C LYS A 494 -13.35 -28.90 -28.07
N LEU A 495 -13.78 -27.85 -27.37
CA LEU A 495 -13.92 -26.50 -27.95
C LEU A 495 -12.65 -25.64 -27.79
N LEU A 496 -11.87 -25.89 -26.75
CA LEU A 496 -10.71 -25.08 -26.38
C LEU A 496 -9.55 -25.09 -27.41
N PRO A 497 -9.24 -26.21 -28.10
CA PRO A 497 -8.27 -26.22 -29.21
C PRO A 497 -8.70 -25.31 -30.36
N TRP A 498 -9.99 -25.28 -30.69
CA TRP A 498 -10.53 -24.42 -31.75
C TRP A 498 -10.47 -22.94 -31.37
N VAL A 499 -10.70 -22.60 -30.09
CA VAL A 499 -10.53 -21.23 -29.60
C VAL A 499 -9.06 -20.79 -29.68
N PHE A 500 -8.12 -21.67 -29.37
CA PHE A 500 -6.70 -21.38 -29.53
C PHE A 500 -6.30 -21.22 -31.00
N ALA A 501 -6.79 -22.10 -31.89
CA ALA A 501 -6.55 -21.98 -33.33
C ALA A 501 -7.07 -20.64 -33.87
N LEU A 502 -8.26 -20.20 -33.43
CA LEU A 502 -8.82 -18.89 -33.74
C LEU A 502 -7.91 -17.76 -33.24
N LEU A 503 -7.41 -17.83 -32.01
CA LEU A 503 -6.47 -16.84 -31.44
C LEU A 503 -5.19 -16.72 -32.26
N VAL A 504 -4.60 -17.85 -32.68
CA VAL A 504 -3.40 -17.88 -33.52
C VAL A 504 -3.69 -17.32 -34.92
N ALA A 505 -4.86 -17.62 -35.50
CA ALA A 505 -5.26 -17.09 -36.80
C ALA A 505 -5.54 -15.57 -36.78
N LEU A 506 -6.02 -15.04 -35.66
CA LEU A 506 -6.30 -13.61 -35.50
C LEU A 506 -5.03 -12.76 -35.50
N PHE A 507 -3.89 -13.30 -35.07
CA PHE A 507 -2.61 -12.59 -35.02
C PHE A 507 -2.16 -12.00 -36.37
N PRO A 508 -1.92 -12.79 -37.44
CA PRO A 508 -1.48 -12.26 -38.73
C PRO A 508 -2.55 -11.32 -39.35
N VAL A 509 -3.83 -11.60 -39.12
CA VAL A 509 -4.94 -10.77 -39.60
C VAL A 509 -4.92 -9.39 -38.93
N THR A 510 -4.74 -9.33 -37.60
CA THR A 510 -4.61 -8.04 -36.87
C THR A 510 -3.41 -7.24 -37.33
N TYR A 511 -2.25 -7.90 -37.49
CA TYR A 511 -1.00 -7.25 -37.85
C TYR A 511 -1.03 -6.64 -39.26
N LEU A 512 -1.61 -7.35 -40.24
CA LEU A 512 -1.72 -6.86 -41.62
C LEU A 512 -2.76 -5.75 -41.77
N LEU A 513 -3.92 -5.88 -41.11
CA LEU A 513 -5.00 -4.88 -41.18
C LEU A 513 -4.60 -3.55 -40.54
N GLU A 514 -3.86 -3.58 -39.43
CA GLU A 514 -3.31 -2.36 -38.82
C GLU A 514 -2.43 -1.59 -39.82
N GLY A 515 -1.65 -2.33 -40.60
CA GLY A 515 -0.84 -1.77 -41.67
C GLY A 515 -1.66 -1.09 -42.77
N GLN A 516 -2.71 -1.76 -43.26
CA GLN A 516 -3.48 -1.25 -44.40
C GLN A 516 -4.40 -0.07 -44.03
N VAL A 517 -5.04 -0.10 -42.87
CA VAL A 517 -6.02 0.94 -42.47
C VAL A 517 -5.35 2.30 -42.25
N ARG A 518 -4.11 2.31 -41.71
CA ARG A 518 -3.36 3.56 -41.51
C ARG A 518 -2.66 4.06 -42.78
N ILE A 519 -2.25 3.16 -43.67
CA ILE A 519 -1.73 3.55 -45.00
C ILE A 519 -2.83 4.17 -45.86
N LYS A 520 -4.06 3.66 -45.80
CA LYS A 520 -5.21 4.22 -46.54
C LYS A 520 -5.61 5.61 -46.05
N THR A 521 -5.59 5.84 -44.73
CA THR A 521 -5.83 7.18 -44.18
C THR A 521 -4.71 8.16 -44.51
N LEU A 522 -3.47 7.68 -44.69
CA LEU A 522 -2.37 8.48 -45.22
C LEU A 522 -2.57 8.84 -46.70
N SER A 523 -3.00 7.89 -47.55
CA SER A 523 -3.24 8.16 -48.97
C SER A 523 -4.40 9.12 -49.21
N ASP A 524 -5.47 9.02 -48.41
CA ASP A 524 -6.63 9.90 -48.53
C ASP A 524 -6.31 11.35 -48.10
N ASN A 525 -5.38 11.55 -47.15
CA ASN A 525 -4.92 12.88 -46.73
C ASN A 525 -3.91 13.51 -47.71
N VAL A 526 -3.11 12.71 -48.41
CA VAL A 526 -2.15 13.17 -49.43
C VAL A 526 -2.84 13.62 -50.73
N ALA A 527 -4.08 13.19 -50.97
CA ALA A 527 -4.81 13.56 -52.18
C ALA A 527 -5.28 15.03 -52.24
N TRP A 528 -5.17 15.82 -51.15
CA TRP A 528 -5.78 17.15 -51.05
C TRP A 528 -4.90 18.28 -50.48
N GLY A 529 -3.56 18.16 -50.47
CA GLY A 529 -2.68 19.24 -50.01
C GLY A 529 -1.25 19.11 -50.51
N TRP A 530 -0.64 20.22 -50.90
CA TRP A 530 0.79 20.34 -51.20
C TRP A 530 1.34 21.41 -50.25
N ASP A 531 1.82 21.04 -49.07
CA ASP A 531 2.50 21.98 -48.15
C ASP A 531 3.70 21.32 -47.46
N ALA A 532 4.84 22.02 -47.43
CA ALA A 532 6.14 21.53 -46.94
C ALA A 532 6.22 21.17 -45.43
N GLY A 533 5.11 21.31 -44.68
CA GLY A 533 4.96 20.79 -43.30
C GLY A 533 4.42 19.35 -43.23
N GLU A 534 4.19 18.71 -44.38
CA GLU A 534 3.67 17.34 -44.49
C GLU A 534 4.72 16.26 -44.27
N GLU A 535 6.02 16.52 -44.48
CA GLU A 535 7.07 15.51 -44.29
C GLU A 535 7.25 15.15 -42.81
N ASP A 536 7.28 16.12 -41.91
CA ASP A 536 7.33 15.88 -40.46
C ASP A 536 6.06 15.20 -39.94
N LYS A 537 4.89 15.56 -40.50
CA LYS A 537 3.62 14.87 -40.21
C LYS A 537 3.62 13.43 -40.74
N LYS A 538 4.24 13.18 -41.89
CA LYS A 538 4.38 11.85 -42.49
C LYS A 538 5.35 10.98 -41.69
N VAL A 539 6.46 11.53 -41.23
CA VAL A 539 7.42 10.84 -40.35
C VAL A 539 6.79 10.54 -38.99
N THR A 540 6.11 11.51 -38.35
CA THR A 540 5.44 11.27 -37.05
C THR A 540 4.30 10.26 -37.14
N THR A 541 3.55 10.23 -38.25
CA THR A 541 2.50 9.21 -38.47
C THR A 541 3.08 7.84 -38.81
N MET A 542 4.18 7.75 -39.57
CA MET A 542 4.89 6.49 -39.80
C MET A 542 5.46 5.90 -38.51
N LEU A 543 6.07 6.73 -37.65
CA LEU A 543 6.53 6.33 -36.33
C LEU A 543 5.39 5.86 -35.42
N ALA A 544 4.22 6.50 -35.50
CA ALA A 544 3.03 6.05 -34.78
C ALA A 544 2.50 4.70 -35.28
N ILE A 545 2.59 4.40 -36.59
CA ILE A 545 2.24 3.10 -37.16
C ILE A 545 3.19 2.01 -36.68
N GLU A 546 4.49 2.28 -36.70
CA GLU A 546 5.49 1.31 -36.23
C GLU A 546 5.41 1.08 -34.72
N GLY A 547 5.15 2.14 -33.94
CA GLY A 547 4.86 2.05 -32.51
C GLY A 547 3.60 1.21 -32.19
N ALA A 548 2.57 1.28 -33.02
CA ALA A 548 1.34 0.52 -32.82
C ALA A 548 1.49 -0.96 -33.23
N ARG A 549 2.21 -1.26 -34.32
CA ARG A 549 2.55 -2.64 -34.70
C ARG A 549 3.43 -3.33 -33.66
N THR A 550 4.40 -2.62 -33.12
CA THR A 550 5.28 -3.16 -32.06
C THR A 550 4.51 -3.37 -30.76
N SER A 551 3.56 -2.50 -30.40
CA SER A 551 2.70 -2.71 -29.23
C SER A 551 1.75 -3.91 -29.41
N LEU A 552 1.23 -4.12 -30.62
CA LEU A 552 0.40 -5.29 -30.97
C LEU A 552 1.21 -6.60 -30.88
N LEU A 553 2.43 -6.63 -31.40
CA LEU A 553 3.37 -7.75 -31.23
C LEU A 553 3.61 -8.02 -29.73
N GLY A 554 3.83 -6.97 -28.93
CA GLY A 554 3.97 -7.08 -27.48
C GLY A 554 2.75 -7.71 -26.78
N LEU A 555 1.54 -7.29 -27.16
CA LEU A 555 0.29 -7.82 -26.62
C LEU A 555 0.16 -9.33 -26.87
N TYR A 556 0.36 -9.78 -28.12
CA TYR A 556 0.27 -11.20 -28.46
C TYR A 556 1.38 -12.03 -27.80
N ALA A 557 2.60 -11.50 -27.72
CA ALA A 557 3.69 -12.16 -27.00
C ALA A 557 3.32 -12.42 -25.53
N ALA A 558 2.72 -11.44 -24.86
CA ALA A 558 2.27 -11.57 -23.48
C ALA A 558 1.13 -12.60 -23.33
N ILE A 559 0.15 -12.60 -24.24
CA ILE A 559 -0.96 -13.58 -24.23
C ILE A 559 -0.43 -15.01 -24.42
N PHE A 560 0.44 -15.23 -25.41
CA PHE A 560 1.01 -16.56 -25.65
C PHE A 560 1.93 -17.03 -24.51
N MET A 561 2.67 -16.10 -23.89
CA MET A 561 3.47 -16.41 -22.69
C MET A 561 2.58 -16.84 -21.52
N LEU A 562 1.48 -16.12 -21.28
CA LEU A 562 0.51 -16.44 -20.24
C LEU A 562 -0.10 -17.85 -20.46
N ILE A 563 -0.51 -18.14 -21.69
CA ILE A 563 -1.08 -19.44 -22.08
C ILE A 563 -0.06 -20.56 -21.88
N ALA A 564 1.19 -20.38 -22.33
CA ALA A 564 2.25 -21.35 -22.18
C ALA A 564 2.55 -21.66 -20.70
N LEU A 565 2.64 -20.63 -19.86
CA LEU A 565 2.85 -20.79 -18.42
C LEU A 565 1.69 -21.52 -17.75
N LEU A 566 0.45 -21.14 -18.07
CA LEU A 566 -0.74 -21.74 -17.50
C LEU A 566 -0.84 -23.23 -17.81
N ILE A 567 -0.63 -23.60 -19.07
CA ILE A 567 -0.59 -25.00 -19.49
C ILE A 567 0.51 -25.77 -18.77
N LYS A 568 1.71 -25.17 -18.62
CA LYS A 568 2.81 -25.82 -17.90
C LYS A 568 2.46 -26.07 -16.44
N PHE A 569 1.90 -25.09 -15.74
CA PHE A 569 1.51 -25.23 -14.34
C PHE A 569 0.42 -26.29 -14.17
N GLU A 570 -0.60 -26.31 -15.03
CA GLU A 570 -1.68 -27.30 -14.93
C GLU A 570 -1.22 -28.71 -15.32
N LEU A 571 -0.38 -28.87 -16.34
CA LEU A 571 0.22 -30.17 -16.63
C LEU A 571 1.03 -30.69 -15.44
N THR A 572 1.77 -29.82 -14.75
CA THR A 572 2.52 -30.23 -13.55
C THR A 572 1.63 -30.53 -12.34
N SER A 573 0.49 -29.84 -12.19
CA SER A 573 -0.48 -30.07 -11.11
C SER A 573 -1.13 -31.45 -11.29
N LEU A 574 -1.61 -31.76 -12.50
CA LEU A 574 -2.21 -33.04 -12.87
C LEU A 574 -1.24 -34.21 -12.72
N LEU A 575 0.02 -34.03 -13.15
CA LEU A 575 1.06 -35.05 -12.97
C LEU A 575 1.31 -35.36 -11.48
N ARG A 576 1.32 -34.34 -10.61
CA ARG A 576 1.50 -34.53 -9.16
C ARG A 576 0.33 -35.28 -8.53
N GLU A 577 -0.89 -34.93 -8.91
CA GLU A 577 -2.10 -35.59 -8.40
C GLU A 577 -2.14 -37.08 -8.81
N LYS A 578 -1.83 -37.39 -10.07
CA LYS A 578 -1.82 -38.77 -10.58
C LYS A 578 -0.73 -39.65 -9.97
N VAL A 579 0.45 -39.07 -9.67
CA VAL A 579 1.50 -39.80 -8.93
C VAL A 579 1.07 -40.09 -7.49
N SER A 580 0.32 -39.18 -6.86
CA SER A 580 -0.24 -39.37 -5.51
C SER A 580 -1.30 -40.48 -5.48
N GLU A 581 -2.26 -40.47 -6.43
CA GLU A 581 -3.32 -41.49 -6.55
C GLU A 581 -2.73 -42.90 -6.70
N ARG A 582 -1.71 -43.07 -7.55
CA ARG A 582 -1.07 -44.37 -7.80
C ARG A 582 -0.26 -44.89 -6.61
N THR A 583 0.28 -44.00 -5.79
CA THR A 583 1.00 -44.36 -4.56
C THR A 583 0.02 -44.80 -3.46
N GLY A 584 -1.19 -44.22 -3.42
CA GLY A 584 -2.28 -44.64 -2.53
C GLY A 584 -2.92 -45.98 -2.94
N GLN A 585 -3.09 -46.25 -4.23
CA GLN A 585 -3.67 -47.51 -4.74
C GLN A 585 -2.73 -48.72 -4.57
N SER A 586 -1.42 -48.48 -4.45
CA SER A 586 -0.40 -49.52 -4.21
C SER A 586 -0.39 -50.03 -2.75
N GLN A 587 -1.08 -49.39 -1.80
CA GLN A 587 -1.09 -49.82 -0.40
C GLN A 587 -2.25 -50.78 -0.04
N THR A 588 -3.19 -51.03 -0.95
CA THR A 588 -4.39 -51.85 -0.69
C THR A 588 -4.35 -53.28 -1.26
N GLN A 589 -3.18 -53.76 -1.73
CA GLN A 589 -2.99 -55.18 -2.06
C GLN A 589 -1.88 -55.82 -1.22
N GLY A 590 -2.31 -56.71 -0.32
CA GLY A 590 -1.65 -57.98 0.01
C GLY A 590 -0.25 -57.94 0.60
N GLY A 591 -0.14 -58.23 1.90
CA GLY A 591 1.13 -58.33 2.61
C GLY A 591 2.07 -59.44 2.13
N ALA A 592 3.36 -59.14 2.12
CA ALA A 592 4.45 -60.07 2.39
C ALA A 592 5.69 -59.23 2.78
N ARG A 593 6.06 -59.25 4.07
CA ARG A 593 7.37 -58.79 4.54
C ARG A 593 8.39 -59.86 4.16
N GLY A 594 9.34 -59.51 3.29
CA GLY A 594 10.54 -60.33 3.08
C GLY A 594 11.32 -59.97 1.82
N MET A 595 12.62 -59.69 2.01
CA MET A 595 13.71 -59.92 1.05
C MET A 595 13.94 -58.88 -0.09
N PHE A 596 14.92 -57.99 0.13
CA PHE A 596 15.80 -57.21 -0.79
C PHE A 596 15.22 -56.47 -2.04
N PRO A 597 15.46 -55.14 -2.18
CA PRO A 597 15.19 -54.41 -3.43
C PRO A 597 16.47 -53.80 -4.03
N THR A 598 17.34 -54.60 -4.68
CA THR A 598 18.40 -54.05 -5.55
C THR A 598 18.01 -54.06 -7.04
N ARG A 599 17.10 -54.96 -7.46
CA ARG A 599 16.58 -54.99 -8.85
C ARG A 599 15.45 -54.00 -9.14
N MET A 600 14.77 -53.45 -8.14
CA MET A 600 13.66 -52.50 -8.38
C MET A 600 14.11 -51.08 -8.75
N ARG A 601 15.35 -50.66 -8.45
CA ARG A 601 15.83 -49.28 -8.71
C ARG A 601 16.17 -49.00 -10.18
N LEU A 602 16.70 -49.99 -10.90
CA LEU A 602 16.94 -49.88 -12.34
C LEU A 602 15.62 -49.86 -13.12
N MET A 603 14.60 -50.58 -12.63
CA MET A 603 13.22 -50.44 -13.08
C MET A 603 12.59 -49.09 -12.68
N GLN A 604 13.00 -48.46 -11.58
CA GLN A 604 12.50 -47.16 -11.14
C GLN A 604 12.98 -46.02 -12.06
N GLN A 605 14.20 -46.14 -12.60
CA GLN A 605 14.75 -45.21 -13.59
C GLN A 605 14.18 -45.42 -15.00
N ARG A 606 13.81 -46.67 -15.37
CA ARG A 606 12.99 -46.98 -16.56
C ARG A 606 11.52 -46.59 -16.39
N ARG A 607 11.00 -46.58 -15.14
CA ARG A 607 9.64 -46.17 -14.80
C ARG A 607 9.42 -44.67 -14.97
N ALA A 608 10.40 -43.81 -14.67
CA ALA A 608 10.23 -42.36 -14.87
C ALA A 608 9.92 -41.99 -16.33
N THR A 609 10.56 -42.65 -17.30
CA THR A 609 10.30 -42.47 -18.73
C THR A 609 9.03 -43.18 -19.21
N SER A 610 8.68 -44.34 -18.64
CA SER A 610 7.44 -45.04 -18.97
C SER A 610 6.19 -44.44 -18.32
N ILE A 611 6.35 -43.65 -17.26
CA ILE A 611 5.27 -42.91 -16.60
C ILE A 611 4.81 -41.76 -17.50
N GLN A 612 5.72 -41.06 -18.18
CA GLN A 612 5.35 -39.95 -19.07
C GLN A 612 4.67 -40.44 -20.36
N SER A 613 5.18 -41.51 -21.00
CA SER A 613 4.54 -42.08 -22.19
C SER A 613 3.16 -42.67 -21.90
N PHE A 614 3.00 -43.37 -20.77
CA PHE A 614 1.71 -43.96 -20.35
C PHE A 614 0.72 -42.88 -19.86
N VAL A 615 1.20 -41.75 -19.33
CA VAL A 615 0.35 -40.61 -18.97
C VAL A 615 -0.14 -39.87 -20.21
N ILE A 616 0.67 -39.75 -21.27
CA ILE A 616 0.22 -39.18 -22.56
C ILE A 616 -0.86 -40.07 -23.19
N GLU A 617 -0.66 -41.38 -23.18
CA GLU A 617 -1.62 -42.37 -23.68
C GLU A 617 -2.94 -42.33 -22.87
N LYS A 618 -2.86 -42.20 -21.55
CA LYS A 618 -4.04 -42.09 -20.68
C LYS A 618 -4.72 -40.70 -20.71
N MET A 619 -3.96 -39.61 -20.89
CA MET A 619 -4.53 -38.27 -21.14
C MET A 619 -5.21 -38.20 -22.52
N SER A 620 -4.79 -39.04 -23.47
CA SER A 620 -5.49 -39.22 -24.75
C SER A 620 -6.82 -39.95 -24.58
N GLU A 621 -6.93 -40.90 -23.65
CA GLU A 621 -8.20 -41.55 -23.26
C GLU A 621 -9.18 -40.57 -22.59
N ASP A 622 -8.66 -39.62 -21.80
CA ASP A 622 -9.45 -38.57 -21.12
C ASP A 622 -9.76 -37.34 -22.02
N GLY A 623 -9.33 -37.35 -23.30
CA GLY A 623 -9.60 -36.28 -24.27
C GLY A 623 -8.79 -34.98 -24.08
N ALA A 624 -7.68 -35.03 -23.34
CA ALA A 624 -6.83 -33.87 -23.01
C ALA A 624 -5.47 -33.85 -23.76
N ALA A 625 -5.30 -34.67 -24.79
CA ALA A 625 -4.06 -34.78 -25.57
C ALA A 625 -3.63 -33.47 -26.29
N TRP A 626 -4.54 -32.53 -26.49
CA TRP A 626 -4.26 -31.25 -27.16
C TRP A 626 -3.44 -30.26 -26.29
N MET A 627 -3.42 -30.46 -24.96
CA MET A 627 -2.90 -29.46 -24.02
C MET A 627 -1.37 -29.27 -24.12
N PRO A 628 -0.53 -30.33 -24.23
CA PRO A 628 0.90 -30.18 -24.50
C PRO A 628 1.19 -29.53 -25.87
N ALA A 629 0.47 -29.93 -26.92
CA ALA A 629 0.62 -29.40 -28.27
C ALA A 629 0.35 -27.88 -28.33
N VAL A 630 -0.77 -27.43 -27.74
CA VAL A 630 -1.11 -26.00 -27.67
C VAL A 630 -0.08 -25.21 -26.87
N GLY A 631 0.41 -25.76 -25.75
CA GLY A 631 1.48 -25.14 -24.96
C GLY A 631 2.75 -24.95 -25.78
N ASN A 632 3.17 -25.97 -26.53
CA ASN A 632 4.34 -25.90 -27.39
C ASN A 632 4.21 -24.85 -28.50
N VAL A 633 3.07 -24.84 -29.21
CA VAL A 633 2.80 -23.83 -30.24
C VAL A 633 2.84 -22.43 -29.64
N ALA A 634 2.20 -22.20 -28.48
CA ALA A 634 2.23 -20.91 -27.81
C ALA A 634 3.66 -20.47 -27.43
N THR A 635 4.50 -21.37 -26.92
CA THR A 635 5.90 -21.03 -26.58
C THR A 635 6.75 -20.68 -27.80
N ILE A 636 6.60 -21.40 -28.91
CA ILE A 636 7.36 -21.16 -30.14
C ILE A 636 6.94 -19.83 -30.77
N VAL A 637 5.63 -19.58 -30.85
CA VAL A 637 5.08 -18.32 -31.37
C VAL A 637 5.48 -17.14 -30.48
N CYS A 638 5.39 -17.27 -29.16
CA CYS A 638 5.86 -16.26 -28.21
C CYS A 638 7.35 -15.93 -28.42
N PHE A 639 8.20 -16.95 -28.48
CA PHE A 639 9.64 -16.77 -28.70
C PHE A 639 9.94 -16.09 -30.05
N ALA A 640 9.25 -16.49 -31.12
CA ALA A 640 9.40 -15.86 -32.44
C ALA A 640 8.99 -14.38 -32.43
N ILE A 641 7.87 -14.03 -31.79
CA ILE A 641 7.42 -12.64 -31.66
C ILE A 641 8.42 -11.83 -30.83
N CYS A 642 8.95 -12.38 -29.74
CA CYS A 642 9.97 -11.71 -28.93
C CYS A 642 11.28 -11.46 -29.70
N LEU A 643 11.68 -12.35 -30.61
CA LEU A 643 12.82 -12.12 -31.49
C LEU A 643 12.55 -10.96 -32.48
N ILE A 644 11.35 -10.89 -33.05
CA ILE A 644 10.93 -9.78 -33.91
C ILE A 644 10.96 -8.46 -33.13
N LEU A 645 10.40 -8.45 -31.91
CA LEU A 645 10.44 -7.28 -31.01
C LEU A 645 11.87 -6.84 -30.67
N ASN A 646 12.80 -7.78 -30.47
CA ASN A 646 14.21 -7.45 -30.21
C ASN A 646 14.86 -6.72 -31.40
N ILE A 647 14.50 -7.11 -32.62
CA ILE A 647 14.99 -6.45 -33.84
C ILE A 647 14.46 -5.01 -33.90
N HIS A 648 13.16 -4.80 -33.67
CA HIS A 648 12.54 -3.46 -33.76
C HIS A 648 12.89 -2.51 -32.60
N LEU A 649 12.95 -3.00 -31.35
CA LEU A 649 13.14 -2.14 -30.17
C LEU A 649 14.60 -1.94 -29.78
N SER A 650 15.44 -2.94 -29.98
CA SER A 650 16.84 -2.94 -29.51
C SER A 650 17.84 -3.06 -30.66
N GLY A 651 17.40 -2.94 -31.91
CA GLY A 651 18.24 -3.07 -33.10
C GLY A 651 18.86 -4.47 -33.25
N GLY A 652 18.27 -5.50 -32.64
CA GLY A 652 18.81 -6.87 -32.68
C GLY A 652 19.97 -7.12 -31.71
N SER A 653 19.95 -6.45 -30.54
CA SER A 653 20.96 -6.63 -29.49
C SER A 653 21.25 -8.11 -29.18
N SER A 654 22.53 -8.47 -29.26
CA SER A 654 23.02 -9.83 -29.01
C SER A 654 22.95 -10.24 -27.54
N HIS A 655 22.74 -9.30 -26.62
CA HIS A 655 22.56 -9.60 -25.20
C HIS A 655 21.13 -10.04 -24.86
N ALA A 656 20.12 -9.59 -25.61
CA ALA A 656 18.72 -9.86 -25.33
C ALA A 656 18.38 -11.36 -25.45
N ILE A 657 19.09 -12.11 -26.30
CA ILE A 657 18.85 -13.56 -26.49
C ILE A 657 19.02 -14.36 -25.19
N PHE A 658 19.92 -13.94 -24.28
CA PHE A 658 20.11 -14.60 -22.99
C PHE A 658 18.89 -14.47 -22.08
N PHE A 659 18.11 -13.40 -22.24
CA PHE A 659 16.85 -13.19 -21.52
C PHE A 659 15.65 -13.86 -22.23
N LEU A 660 15.68 -13.97 -23.57
CA LEU A 660 14.59 -14.55 -24.35
C LEU A 660 14.64 -16.08 -24.45
N ALA A 661 15.83 -16.68 -24.60
CA ALA A 661 15.98 -18.12 -24.76
C ALA A 661 15.39 -18.98 -23.61
N PRO A 662 15.40 -18.54 -22.33
CA PRO A 662 14.73 -19.25 -21.25
C PRO A 662 13.22 -19.47 -21.44
N ILE A 663 12.54 -18.72 -22.32
CA ILE A 663 11.12 -18.96 -22.65
C ILE A 663 10.92 -20.38 -23.19
N LEU A 664 11.91 -20.93 -23.90
CA LEU A 664 11.85 -22.30 -24.45
C LEU A 664 11.87 -23.40 -23.36
N LEU A 665 12.17 -23.07 -22.10
CA LEU A 665 12.03 -24.02 -20.98
C LEU A 665 10.58 -24.40 -20.68
N LEU A 666 9.62 -23.66 -21.25
CA LEU A 666 8.19 -23.92 -21.13
C LEU A 666 7.71 -25.02 -22.09
N LEU A 667 8.55 -25.48 -23.02
CA LEU A 667 8.23 -26.62 -23.90
C LEU A 667 7.88 -27.88 -23.09
N ASN A 668 6.93 -28.63 -23.62
CA ASN A 668 6.38 -29.86 -23.08
C ASN A 668 6.64 -31.03 -24.04
N GLN A 669 6.74 -32.23 -23.48
CA GLN A 669 6.74 -33.45 -24.28
C GLN A 669 5.36 -33.65 -24.91
N ASP A 670 5.33 -33.95 -26.20
CA ASP A 670 4.11 -34.09 -26.99
C ASP A 670 4.26 -35.25 -28.00
N SER A 671 3.16 -35.89 -28.39
CA SER A 671 3.19 -37.03 -29.32
C SER A 671 3.50 -36.61 -30.76
N ASP A 672 3.08 -35.40 -31.14
CA ASP A 672 3.02 -35.01 -32.55
C ASP A 672 4.21 -34.13 -32.95
N LEU A 673 4.53 -33.09 -32.17
CA LEU A 673 5.60 -32.12 -32.50
C LEU A 673 6.97 -32.47 -31.90
N LEU A 674 6.99 -32.99 -30.67
CA LEU A 674 8.22 -33.16 -29.87
C LEU A 674 8.27 -34.55 -29.21
N SER A 675 8.02 -35.60 -29.99
CA SER A 675 7.97 -36.99 -29.53
C SER A 675 9.28 -37.49 -28.91
N GLY A 676 10.42 -36.90 -29.32
CA GLY A 676 11.76 -37.21 -28.81
C GLY A 676 12.21 -36.44 -27.57
N PHE A 677 11.41 -35.48 -27.06
CA PHE A 677 11.75 -34.63 -25.92
C PHE A 677 11.28 -35.23 -24.59
N GLY A 678 12.19 -35.54 -23.66
CA GLY A 678 11.87 -35.87 -22.27
C GLY A 678 12.47 -34.89 -21.27
N ASP A 679 12.23 -35.10 -19.96
CA ASP A 679 12.75 -34.24 -18.88
C ASP A 679 14.28 -34.06 -18.89
N LYS A 680 15.01 -35.03 -19.48
CA LYS A 680 16.46 -34.94 -19.62
C LYS A 680 16.86 -33.84 -20.61
N GLN A 681 16.15 -33.68 -21.73
CA GLN A 681 16.52 -32.76 -22.81
C GLN A 681 16.02 -31.31 -22.61
N ARG A 682 15.56 -30.96 -21.40
CA ARG A 682 14.92 -29.66 -21.12
C ARG A 682 15.76 -28.44 -21.50
N TYR A 683 17.08 -28.52 -21.37
CA TYR A 683 17.99 -27.40 -21.67
C TYR A 683 18.44 -27.32 -23.12
N PHE A 684 18.17 -28.35 -23.93
CA PHE A 684 18.62 -28.42 -25.32
C PHE A 684 18.07 -27.26 -26.19
N PRO A 685 16.76 -26.93 -26.17
CA PRO A 685 16.21 -25.86 -27.01
C PRO A 685 16.80 -24.49 -26.70
N VAL A 686 17.09 -24.23 -25.41
CA VAL A 686 17.65 -22.95 -24.95
C VAL A 686 19.06 -22.75 -25.49
N VAL A 687 19.92 -23.76 -25.32
CA VAL A 687 21.31 -23.74 -25.77
C VAL A 687 21.38 -23.64 -27.30
N LEU A 688 20.55 -24.44 -27.98
CA LEU A 688 20.45 -24.42 -29.44
C LEU A 688 20.04 -23.02 -29.93
N ALA A 689 18.97 -22.43 -29.38
CA ALA A 689 18.48 -21.11 -29.79
C ALA A 689 19.50 -19.99 -29.57
N ILE A 690 20.26 -20.00 -28.47
CA ILE A 690 21.33 -19.02 -28.22
C ILE A 690 22.44 -19.17 -29.27
N SER A 691 22.89 -20.41 -29.50
CA SER A 691 23.98 -20.69 -30.45
C SER A 691 23.60 -20.34 -31.89
N THR A 692 22.38 -20.67 -32.32
CA THR A 692 21.90 -20.37 -33.68
C THR A 692 21.64 -18.88 -33.88
N TYR A 693 21.06 -18.19 -32.89
CA TYR A 693 20.84 -16.75 -32.97
C TYR A 693 22.14 -15.95 -33.06
N LEU A 694 23.13 -16.26 -32.22
CA LEU A 694 24.43 -15.59 -32.26
C LEU A 694 25.19 -15.90 -33.55
N ALA A 695 25.11 -17.13 -34.06
CA ALA A 695 25.70 -17.50 -35.34
C ALA A 695 25.06 -16.73 -36.51
N LEU A 696 23.72 -16.69 -36.58
CA LEU A 696 22.99 -15.94 -37.62
C LEU A 696 23.21 -14.44 -37.51
N SER A 697 23.21 -13.88 -36.29
CA SER A 697 23.52 -12.46 -36.05
C SER A 697 24.95 -12.12 -36.45
N SER A 698 25.93 -13.01 -36.18
CA SER A 698 27.31 -12.80 -36.63
C SER A 698 27.47 -12.86 -38.14
N LEU A 699 26.75 -13.76 -38.82
CA LEU A 699 26.71 -13.81 -40.29
C LEU A 699 26.08 -12.55 -40.87
N TYR A 700 25.00 -12.06 -40.25
CA TYR A 700 24.33 -10.83 -40.66
C TYR A 700 25.23 -9.60 -40.47
N SER A 701 25.91 -9.46 -39.33
CA SER A 701 26.83 -8.34 -39.10
C SER A 701 28.05 -8.37 -40.04
N VAL A 702 28.60 -9.56 -40.33
CA VAL A 702 29.68 -9.69 -41.34
C VAL A 702 29.16 -9.33 -42.74
N TRP A 703 27.94 -9.73 -43.07
CA TRP A 703 27.31 -9.38 -44.34
C TRP A 703 27.05 -7.87 -44.46
N GLU A 704 26.48 -7.25 -43.43
CA GLU A 704 26.18 -5.82 -43.39
C GLU A 704 27.46 -4.97 -43.55
N GLU A 705 28.54 -5.34 -42.85
CA GLU A 705 29.82 -4.64 -42.95
C GLU A 705 30.43 -4.74 -44.36
N VAL A 706 30.28 -5.90 -45.03
CA VAL A 706 30.82 -6.14 -46.38
C VAL A 706 30.05 -5.38 -47.46
N TRP A 707 28.73 -5.20 -47.30
CA TRP A 707 27.88 -4.58 -48.34
C TRP A 707 27.55 -3.11 -48.08
N PHE A 708 27.45 -2.69 -46.83
CA PHE A 708 27.01 -1.35 -46.43
C PHE A 708 28.04 -0.60 -45.58
N GLY A 709 29.04 -1.27 -45.01
CA GLY A 709 30.04 -0.73 -44.07
C GLY A 709 31.15 0.16 -44.68
N GLY A 710 31.03 0.57 -45.94
CA GLY A 710 32.08 1.28 -46.68
C GLY A 710 32.42 2.71 -46.23
N ASN A 711 32.08 3.18 -45.01
CA ASN A 711 32.34 4.59 -44.66
C ASN A 711 32.73 4.93 -43.21
N THR A 712 33.34 4.03 -42.44
CA THR A 712 33.94 4.42 -41.14
C THR A 712 35.36 3.91 -40.91
N GLY A 713 36.34 4.61 -41.49
CA GLY A 713 37.67 4.78 -40.88
C GLY A 713 38.79 3.80 -41.30
N TRP A 714 39.85 4.40 -41.86
CA TRP A 714 41.20 3.87 -42.15
C TRP A 714 41.32 2.78 -43.23
N GLY A 715 41.36 3.23 -44.49
CA GLY A 715 42.15 2.59 -45.56
C GLY A 715 41.43 2.44 -46.90
N ILE A 716 41.26 3.53 -47.65
CA ILE A 716 40.66 3.52 -49.00
C ILE A 716 41.70 3.25 -50.11
N GLU A 717 43.00 3.15 -49.82
CA GLU A 717 44.02 3.09 -50.88
C GLU A 717 44.53 1.70 -51.27
N ILE A 718 43.99 0.61 -50.70
CA ILE A 718 44.27 -0.76 -51.19
C ILE A 718 42.97 -1.55 -51.20
N GLY A 719 42.34 -1.66 -52.38
CA GLY A 719 41.21 -2.55 -52.61
C GLY A 719 41.59 -4.00 -52.26
N GLY A 720 40.98 -4.55 -51.20
CA GLY A 720 41.22 -5.94 -50.76
C GLY A 720 40.98 -6.23 -49.27
N ARG A 721 40.78 -5.21 -48.42
CA ARG A 721 40.68 -5.41 -46.95
C ARG A 721 39.32 -5.93 -46.46
N GLU A 722 38.23 -5.65 -47.17
CA GLU A 722 36.87 -6.11 -46.82
C GLU A 722 36.72 -7.63 -46.94
N TRP A 723 37.31 -8.24 -47.99
CA TRP A 723 37.36 -9.69 -48.15
C TRP A 723 38.21 -10.37 -47.06
N PHE A 724 39.33 -9.77 -46.68
CA PHE A 724 40.15 -10.32 -45.59
C PHE A 724 39.41 -10.28 -44.25
N PHE A 725 38.69 -9.19 -43.96
CA PHE A 725 37.81 -9.09 -42.79
C PHE A 725 36.70 -10.16 -42.81
N ALA A 726 36.02 -10.34 -43.94
CA ALA A 726 34.97 -11.33 -44.11
C ALA A 726 35.50 -12.76 -43.94
N VAL A 727 36.58 -13.12 -44.64
CA VAL A 727 37.19 -14.45 -44.58
C VAL A 727 37.72 -14.76 -43.18
N LYS A 728 38.38 -13.78 -42.54
CA LYS A 728 38.88 -13.93 -41.16
C LYS A 728 37.73 -14.24 -40.19
N ASN A 729 36.69 -13.40 -40.15
CA ASN A 729 35.61 -13.55 -39.18
C ASN A 729 34.71 -14.76 -39.49
N LEU A 730 34.53 -15.14 -40.77
CA LEU A 730 33.80 -16.34 -41.17
C LEU A 730 34.58 -17.61 -40.80
N ALA A 731 35.91 -17.63 -41.00
CA ALA A 731 36.75 -18.74 -40.54
C ALA A 731 36.72 -18.90 -39.02
N LEU A 732 36.75 -17.79 -38.27
CA LEU A 732 36.66 -17.81 -36.80
C LEU A 732 35.28 -18.25 -36.31
N LEU A 733 34.19 -17.91 -37.03
CA LEU A 733 32.85 -18.43 -36.76
C LEU A 733 32.80 -19.95 -36.94
N ILE A 734 33.32 -20.47 -38.05
CA ILE A 734 33.41 -21.92 -38.29
C ILE A 734 34.21 -22.62 -37.19
N LEU A 735 35.29 -21.99 -36.72
CA LEU A 735 36.15 -22.52 -35.66
C LEU A 735 35.41 -22.70 -34.31
N THR A 736 34.38 -21.89 -34.05
CA THR A 736 33.55 -22.04 -32.83
C THR A 736 32.50 -23.15 -32.92
N ALA A 737 32.04 -23.52 -34.13
CA ALA A 737 30.94 -24.45 -34.32
C ALA A 737 31.12 -25.85 -33.68
N PRO A 738 32.31 -26.50 -33.73
CA PRO A 738 32.51 -27.84 -33.14
C PRO A 738 32.19 -27.92 -31.64
N GLY A 739 32.54 -26.89 -30.86
CA GLY A 739 32.27 -26.85 -29.42
C GLY A 739 30.77 -26.83 -29.11
N HIS A 740 30.01 -26.02 -29.85
CA HIS A 740 28.55 -25.94 -29.70
C HIS A 740 27.84 -27.23 -30.16
N ILE A 741 28.31 -27.87 -31.24
CA ILE A 741 27.74 -29.13 -31.75
C ILE A 741 27.95 -30.28 -30.77
N ILE A 742 29.16 -30.44 -30.24
CA ILE A 742 29.49 -31.50 -29.27
C ILE A 742 28.66 -31.32 -27.99
N PHE A 743 28.54 -30.09 -27.50
CA PHE A 743 27.75 -29.78 -26.32
C PHE A 743 26.24 -30.02 -26.55
N ASN A 744 25.69 -29.57 -27.68
CA ASN A 744 24.28 -29.82 -28.02
C ASN A 744 23.98 -31.32 -28.14
N ARG A 745 24.89 -32.10 -28.72
CA ARG A 745 24.78 -33.56 -28.77
C ARG A 745 24.82 -34.18 -27.37
N TYR A 746 25.65 -33.66 -26.47
CA TYR A 746 25.73 -34.07 -25.07
C TYR A 746 24.42 -33.80 -24.33
N VAL A 747 23.87 -32.59 -24.43
CA VAL A 747 22.59 -32.21 -23.80
C VAL A 747 21.41 -33.00 -24.38
N TRP A 748 21.46 -33.37 -25.67
CA TRP A 748 20.39 -34.17 -26.29
C TRP A 748 20.40 -35.64 -25.84
N SER A 749 21.58 -36.27 -25.83
CA SER A 749 21.68 -37.71 -25.64
C SER A 749 21.92 -38.13 -24.19
N TYR A 750 22.45 -37.26 -23.31
CA TYR A 750 22.90 -37.56 -21.93
C TYR A 750 23.75 -38.83 -21.77
N THR A 751 24.20 -39.41 -22.88
CA THR A 751 24.78 -40.75 -22.95
C THR A 751 26.20 -40.58 -23.44
N SER A 752 27.04 -39.87 -22.67
CA SER A 752 28.48 -40.08 -22.77
C SER A 752 28.80 -41.34 -21.98
N LYS A 753 28.67 -42.49 -22.64
CA LYS A 753 29.45 -43.66 -22.24
C LYS A 753 30.92 -43.23 -22.38
N GLN A 754 31.59 -43.06 -21.23
CA GLN A 754 33.02 -42.80 -21.05
C GLN A 754 33.51 -41.33 -21.05
N SER A 755 34.57 -41.15 -20.26
CA SER A 755 35.33 -39.94 -19.97
C SER A 755 36.15 -39.52 -21.20
N ASP A 756 35.49 -39.07 -22.26
CA ASP A 756 36.21 -38.55 -23.42
C ASP A 756 36.72 -37.13 -23.14
N ALA A 757 38.02 -36.90 -23.35
CA ALA A 757 38.66 -35.59 -23.33
C ALA A 757 38.28 -34.70 -24.54
N SER A 758 37.37 -35.17 -25.40
CA SER A 758 36.90 -34.48 -26.60
C SER A 758 36.36 -33.05 -26.39
N PRO A 759 35.64 -32.68 -25.30
CA PRO A 759 35.22 -31.29 -25.10
C PRO A 759 36.41 -30.38 -24.73
N MET A 760 37.49 -30.90 -24.14
CA MET A 760 38.68 -30.09 -23.83
C MET A 760 39.48 -29.75 -25.09
N LEU A 761 39.38 -30.55 -26.14
CA LEU A 761 40.04 -30.30 -27.43
C LEU A 761 39.45 -29.08 -28.16
N THR A 762 38.18 -28.72 -27.91
CA THR A 762 37.53 -27.54 -28.52
C THR A 762 37.80 -26.22 -27.78
N LEU A 763 38.41 -26.28 -26.61
CA LEU A 763 38.68 -25.10 -25.77
C LEU A 763 39.72 -24.15 -26.40
N PRO A 764 40.86 -24.62 -26.93
CA PRO A 764 41.82 -23.75 -27.63
C PRO A 764 41.24 -23.10 -28.89
N LEU A 765 40.38 -23.83 -29.63
CA LEU A 765 39.70 -23.32 -30.82
C LEU A 765 38.74 -22.17 -30.46
N SER A 766 37.96 -22.34 -29.40
CA SER A 766 37.05 -21.30 -28.91
C SER A 766 37.80 -20.10 -28.32
N PHE A 767 38.95 -20.33 -27.67
CA PHE A 767 39.82 -19.27 -27.16
C PHE A 767 40.46 -18.44 -28.29
N ALA A 768 40.92 -19.09 -29.36
CA ALA A 768 41.43 -18.41 -30.54
C ALA A 768 40.37 -17.49 -31.17
N ALA A 769 39.11 -17.94 -31.24
CA ALA A 769 38.00 -17.10 -31.68
C ALA A 769 37.82 -15.87 -30.76
N VAL A 770 37.83 -16.02 -29.42
CA VAL A 770 37.63 -14.89 -28.49
C VAL A 770 38.70 -13.79 -28.66
N VAL A 771 39.96 -14.18 -28.88
CA VAL A 771 41.10 -13.24 -28.93
C VAL A 771 41.24 -12.56 -30.29
N ILE A 772 40.98 -13.28 -31.39
CA ILE A 772 41.32 -12.81 -32.76
C ILE A 772 40.13 -12.11 -33.45
N THR A 773 38.89 -12.36 -33.03
CA THR A 773 37.69 -11.81 -33.70
C THR A 773 37.50 -10.32 -33.43
N ASP A 774 37.12 -9.59 -34.48
CA ASP A 774 36.69 -8.20 -34.38
C ASP A 774 35.18 -8.08 -34.08
N VAL A 775 34.41 -9.12 -34.42
CA VAL A 775 32.95 -9.16 -34.29
C VAL A 775 32.54 -9.60 -32.89
N PHE A 776 31.76 -8.77 -32.20
CA PHE A 776 31.34 -8.98 -30.82
C PHE A 776 30.54 -10.29 -30.62
N GLN A 777 29.67 -10.64 -31.57
CA GLN A 777 28.86 -11.86 -31.52
C GLN A 777 29.70 -13.14 -31.57
N VAL A 778 30.77 -13.15 -32.38
CA VAL A 778 31.68 -14.30 -32.46
C VAL A 778 32.50 -14.43 -31.18
N ARG A 779 32.89 -13.29 -30.56
CA ARG A 779 33.52 -13.28 -29.24
C ARG A 779 32.61 -13.88 -28.16
N LEU A 780 31.33 -13.50 -28.12
CA LEU A 780 30.35 -14.10 -27.21
C LEU A 780 30.17 -15.61 -27.47
N LEU A 781 30.09 -16.02 -28.73
CA LEU A 781 29.95 -17.42 -29.12
C LEU A 781 31.19 -18.25 -28.72
N GLY A 782 32.40 -17.68 -28.82
CA GLY A 782 33.64 -18.28 -28.35
C GLY A 782 33.70 -18.42 -26.81
N VAL A 783 33.28 -17.38 -26.07
CA VAL A 783 33.18 -17.46 -24.59
C VAL A 783 32.19 -18.54 -24.18
N LEU A 784 31.02 -18.63 -24.82
CA LEU A 784 30.06 -19.70 -24.57
C LEU A 784 30.63 -21.08 -24.89
N GLY A 785 31.41 -21.23 -25.96
CA GLY A 785 32.11 -22.49 -26.29
C GLY A 785 33.07 -22.94 -25.18
N ILE A 786 33.79 -22.01 -24.55
CA ILE A 786 34.65 -22.28 -23.38
C ILE A 786 33.80 -22.72 -22.18
N VAL A 787 32.70 -22.03 -21.91
CA VAL A 787 31.79 -22.39 -20.80
C VAL A 787 31.16 -23.77 -21.03
N TYR A 788 30.70 -24.07 -22.25
CA TYR A 788 30.08 -25.35 -22.60
C TYR A 788 31.05 -26.52 -22.46
N SER A 789 32.28 -26.38 -22.94
CA SER A 789 33.31 -27.41 -22.79
C SER A 789 33.68 -27.67 -21.31
N LEU A 790 33.83 -26.61 -20.51
CA LEU A 790 34.10 -26.72 -19.07
C LEU A 790 32.91 -27.33 -18.31
N ALA A 791 31.69 -26.86 -18.58
CA ALA A 791 30.48 -27.36 -17.93
C ALA A 791 30.25 -28.84 -18.25
N GLN A 792 30.40 -29.23 -19.51
CA GLN A 792 30.32 -30.64 -19.93
C GLN A 792 31.35 -31.50 -19.20
N TYR A 793 32.60 -31.05 -19.11
CA TYR A 793 33.67 -31.78 -18.42
C TYR A 793 33.41 -31.93 -16.92
N VAL A 794 32.97 -30.86 -16.24
CA VAL A 794 32.67 -30.91 -14.79
C VAL A 794 31.47 -31.84 -14.52
N ILE A 795 30.39 -31.74 -15.30
CA ILE A 795 29.19 -32.55 -15.10
C ILE A 795 29.48 -34.02 -15.39
N SER A 796 30.18 -34.34 -16.48
CA SER A 796 30.55 -35.72 -16.82
C SER A 796 31.45 -36.34 -15.75
N ARG A 797 32.43 -35.58 -15.23
CA ARG A 797 33.30 -36.01 -14.13
C ARG A 797 32.53 -36.24 -12.83
N GLN A 798 31.58 -35.36 -12.48
CA GLN A 798 30.75 -35.54 -11.29
C GLN A 798 29.83 -36.77 -11.41
N GLN A 799 29.24 -36.99 -12.60
CA GLN A 799 28.42 -38.18 -12.86
C GLN A 799 29.26 -39.46 -12.78
N TYR A 800 30.48 -39.45 -13.30
CA TYR A 800 31.42 -40.56 -13.21
C TYR A 800 31.78 -40.88 -11.75
N ILE A 801 32.14 -39.87 -10.95
CA ILE A 801 32.46 -40.06 -9.51
C ILE A 801 31.24 -40.55 -8.72
N LYS A 802 30.06 -40.00 -9.00
CA LYS A 802 28.82 -40.48 -8.36
C LYS A 802 28.51 -41.92 -8.79
N GLY A 803 28.69 -42.27 -10.05
CA GLY A 803 28.51 -43.63 -10.58
C GLY A 803 29.47 -44.64 -9.93
N LEU A 804 30.74 -44.26 -9.75
CA LEU A 804 31.73 -45.06 -9.03
C LEU A 804 31.40 -45.28 -7.54
N ARG A 805 30.65 -44.38 -6.90
CA ARG A 805 30.16 -44.59 -5.52
C ARG A 805 28.98 -45.56 -5.43
N TYR A 806 28.36 -45.90 -6.55
CA TYR A 806 27.21 -46.81 -6.62
C TYR A 806 27.59 -48.24 -7.03
N ILE A 807 28.79 -48.42 -7.59
CA ILE A 807 29.45 -49.71 -7.82
C ILE A 807 30.21 -50.06 -6.56
#